data_AF-A6DM32-F1
#
_entry.id   AF-A6DM32-F1
#
_cell.length_a   1.000
_cell.length_b   1.000
_cell.length_c   1.000
_cell.angle_alpha   90.00
_cell.angle_beta   90.00
_cell.angle_gamma   90.00
#
_symmetry.space_group_name_H-M   'P 1'
#
loop_
_entity.id
_entity.type
_entity.pdbx_description
1 polymer ?
#
loop_
_entity_poly.entity_id
_entity_poly.type
_entity_poly.pdbx_seq_one_letter_code
_entity_poly.pdbx_strand_id
1 'polypeptide(L)'
;MKKTFLSLMLISSSLMAEQVTSLYEQVKALSPAESMKTIQVPEGYKLQVVASEPMITEPVDCVWDANGDMYVIEMKTYMQDANATGQFDKTSRVMKLTDTDGDGTMDKSSVFIDGLMLPRMILPLDDRILVCETNTFDIYSYRDTNGDGESDEKKIWFKGGRRGGNMEHQASGLIWNMDNWIYTTKSEFSLKIVDGKVQKSYRGNLKGQWGLGHDDDGNLAIGAAGYEKSFEHFQNPVLYSNSKFPNELEKDFNKVWPIDNIPDTQGGHRRLRKDNTLNNVTAACGQTVYRGELMPEFYGNYLLAEPVGRLIRMAKVDTSLAFKQMRNAYPNSEFIRSTDANFRPINLKTGPDGALYIVDMYRGIIQEANWTKKGSYLRGIIDQYGLAKNIQMGRIYRLIPKDYSAKFTRPDILNKSSEDIIPLLAKKNGWMRSTARKVLILRNDKSIAPQLKRALSESKNTQEKIELLWTLEGLQALDPNFLVTQMSSNDERLAVHAMRASEPWLKEANKDILASFKSIINNSQSNSILTQAFLSLKDSSAKQSLQEFLAKHHQNDALKHHFTQWNKYKENKRKQQEQLDSLAGKGPIFQKIMTAGDKHYKSLCFACHGANGEGTPMAGTDTMLAPPFKGSKRVLGNKDKLIKIALHGLMGPVDGKTYPGAMESLASHDDKYISEVLTYIRNSWGNSAQLVSQKDVKHTRKHNKKRKTPWTLKELK
;
A
#
# COMPACT_ATOMS: atom_id res chain seq x y z
N MET A 1 -63.17 -11.75 -2.28
CA MET A 1 -61.90 -11.54 -1.55
C MET A 1 -60.68 -12.23 -2.17
N LYS A 2 -60.75 -13.44 -2.77
CA LYS A 2 -59.56 -14.11 -3.36
C LYS A 2 -59.02 -13.49 -4.68
N LYS A 3 -59.86 -12.90 -5.54
CA LYS A 3 -59.42 -12.26 -6.81
C LYS A 3 -58.73 -10.89 -6.62
N THR A 4 -59.07 -10.17 -5.55
CA THR A 4 -58.48 -8.86 -5.22
C THR A 4 -57.07 -9.00 -4.63
N PHE A 5 -56.83 -10.04 -3.81
CA PHE A 5 -55.49 -10.35 -3.28
C PHE A 5 -54.50 -10.81 -4.37
N LEU A 6 -54.96 -11.58 -5.36
CA LEU A 6 -54.13 -12.02 -6.48
C LEU A 6 -53.72 -10.84 -7.38
N SER A 7 -54.62 -9.87 -7.60
CA SER A 7 -54.34 -8.68 -8.40
C SER A 7 -53.39 -7.71 -7.68
N LEU A 8 -53.50 -7.54 -6.36
CA LEU A 8 -52.54 -6.76 -5.57
C LEU A 8 -51.14 -7.43 -5.51
N MET A 9 -51.07 -8.76 -5.44
CA MET A 9 -49.80 -9.49 -5.53
C MET A 9 -49.16 -9.38 -6.93
N LEU A 10 -49.97 -9.42 -7.99
CA LEU A 10 -49.46 -9.27 -9.36
C LEU A 10 -48.96 -7.83 -9.63
N ILE A 11 -49.70 -6.80 -9.19
CA ILE A 11 -49.30 -5.39 -9.33
C ILE A 11 -48.05 -5.06 -8.50
N SER A 12 -47.93 -5.60 -7.28
CA SER A 12 -46.71 -5.43 -6.48
C SER A 12 -45.52 -6.18 -7.07
N SER A 13 -45.72 -7.36 -7.68
CA SER A 13 -44.65 -8.10 -8.36
C SER A 13 -44.16 -7.40 -9.63
N SER A 14 -45.04 -6.77 -10.42
CA SER A 14 -44.66 -6.03 -11.63
C SER A 14 -43.94 -4.72 -11.30
N LEU A 15 -44.41 -3.96 -10.29
CA LEU A 15 -43.73 -2.75 -9.80
C LEU A 15 -42.33 -3.06 -9.24
N MET A 16 -42.19 -4.17 -8.50
CA MET A 16 -40.89 -4.64 -8.01
C MET A 16 -39.98 -5.07 -9.15
N ALA A 17 -40.51 -5.74 -10.17
CA ALA A 17 -39.74 -6.14 -11.36
C ALA A 17 -39.29 -4.94 -12.20
N GLU A 18 -40.15 -3.93 -12.39
CA GLU A 18 -39.80 -2.67 -13.08
C GLU A 18 -38.75 -1.87 -12.31
N GLN A 19 -38.90 -1.77 -10.98
CA GLN A 19 -37.93 -1.09 -10.11
C GLN A 19 -36.56 -1.81 -10.13
N VAL A 20 -36.56 -3.14 -10.11
CA VAL A 20 -35.33 -3.93 -10.19
C VAL A 20 -34.68 -3.80 -11.58
N THR A 21 -35.47 -3.78 -12.66
CA THR A 21 -34.98 -3.55 -14.02
C THR A 21 -34.36 -2.16 -14.18
N SER A 22 -34.95 -1.11 -13.59
CA SER A 22 -34.41 0.25 -13.66
C SER A 22 -33.11 0.45 -12.87
N LEU A 23 -32.88 -0.33 -11.80
CA LEU A 23 -31.62 -0.31 -11.05
C LEU A 23 -30.50 -1.06 -11.76
N TYR A 24 -30.81 -2.15 -12.47
CA TYR A 24 -29.82 -2.86 -13.31
C TYR A 24 -29.27 -1.94 -14.43
N GLU A 25 -30.13 -1.14 -15.07
CA GLU A 25 -29.69 -0.23 -16.13
C GLU A 25 -28.71 0.85 -15.64
N GLN A 26 -28.79 1.26 -14.37
CA GLN A 26 -27.86 2.25 -13.79
C GLN A 26 -26.42 1.75 -13.68
N VAL A 27 -26.22 0.43 -13.63
CA VAL A 27 -24.89 -0.16 -13.49
C VAL A 27 -24.46 -0.91 -14.74
N LYS A 28 -25.19 -0.78 -15.85
CA LYS A 28 -24.83 -1.45 -17.10
C LYS A 28 -23.41 -1.10 -17.52
N ALA A 29 -22.63 -2.11 -17.90
CA ALA A 29 -21.30 -1.90 -18.45
C ALA A 29 -21.39 -1.05 -19.73
N LEU A 30 -20.56 -0.01 -19.79
CA LEU A 30 -20.41 0.90 -20.91
C LEU A 30 -19.22 0.50 -21.77
N SER A 31 -19.17 0.85 -23.04
CA SER A 31 -17.92 0.76 -23.83
C SER A 31 -16.85 1.72 -23.29
N PRO A 32 -15.56 1.56 -23.65
CA PRO A 32 -14.51 2.50 -23.25
C PRO A 32 -14.83 3.96 -23.63
N ALA A 33 -15.37 4.18 -24.83
CA ALA A 33 -15.72 5.52 -25.31
C ALA A 33 -16.92 6.12 -24.57
N GLU A 34 -17.92 5.31 -24.20
CA GLU A 34 -19.07 5.77 -23.40
C GLU A 34 -18.67 6.06 -21.96
N SER A 35 -17.88 5.19 -21.34
CA SER A 35 -17.38 5.37 -19.98
C SER A 35 -16.55 6.64 -19.85
N MET A 36 -15.63 6.93 -20.78
CA MET A 36 -14.85 8.17 -20.76
C MET A 36 -15.72 9.44 -20.77
N LYS A 37 -16.91 9.43 -21.40
CA LYS A 37 -17.84 10.58 -21.38
C LYS A 37 -18.43 10.84 -19.99
N THR A 38 -18.44 9.84 -19.12
CA THR A 38 -18.94 9.94 -17.75
C THR A 38 -17.87 10.41 -16.75
N ILE A 39 -16.60 10.38 -17.15
CA ILE A 39 -15.47 10.70 -16.29
C ILE A 39 -15.15 12.20 -16.38
N GLN A 40 -15.30 12.90 -15.26
CA GLN A 40 -14.84 14.27 -15.11
C GLN A 40 -13.34 14.26 -14.81
N VAL A 41 -12.58 15.01 -15.61
CA VAL A 41 -11.14 15.24 -15.44
C VAL A 41 -10.86 16.73 -15.20
N PRO A 42 -9.65 17.10 -14.72
CA PRO A 42 -9.29 18.50 -14.57
C PRO A 42 -9.38 19.28 -15.87
N GLU A 43 -9.69 20.57 -15.78
CA GLU A 43 -9.68 21.47 -16.93
C GLU A 43 -8.30 21.50 -17.60
N GLY A 44 -8.28 21.54 -18.94
CA GLY A 44 -7.04 21.48 -19.73
C GLY A 44 -6.52 20.07 -20.01
N TYR A 45 -7.20 19.02 -19.51
CA TYR A 45 -6.79 17.62 -19.65
C TYR A 45 -7.83 16.76 -20.36
N LYS A 46 -7.39 15.60 -20.86
CA LYS A 46 -8.23 14.53 -21.40
C LYS A 46 -7.70 13.16 -21.00
N LEU A 47 -8.58 12.16 -20.97
CA LEU A 47 -8.18 10.75 -20.93
C LEU A 47 -7.95 10.23 -22.35
N GLN A 48 -6.97 9.35 -22.49
CA GLN A 48 -6.78 8.48 -23.64
C GLN A 48 -6.79 7.03 -23.16
N VAL A 49 -7.45 6.15 -23.91
CA VAL A 49 -7.39 4.70 -23.67
C VAL A 49 -6.03 4.17 -24.11
N VAL A 50 -5.35 3.52 -23.18
CA VAL A 50 -4.04 2.87 -23.42
C VAL A 50 -4.24 1.41 -23.78
N ALA A 51 -5.09 0.70 -23.03
CA ALA A 51 -5.48 -0.69 -23.28
C ALA A 51 -6.87 -0.94 -22.68
N SER A 52 -7.65 -1.82 -23.30
CA SER A 52 -8.97 -2.25 -22.80
C SER A 52 -9.29 -3.68 -23.22
N GLU A 53 -10.42 -4.23 -22.78
CA GLU A 53 -10.96 -5.47 -23.34
C GLU A 53 -11.02 -5.44 -24.89
N PRO A 54 -10.72 -6.56 -25.60
CA PRO A 54 -10.32 -7.87 -25.07
C PRO A 54 -8.81 -8.03 -24.80
N MET A 55 -7.98 -7.00 -25.06
CA MET A 55 -6.51 -7.07 -24.88
C MET A 55 -6.15 -7.37 -23.42
N ILE A 56 -6.85 -6.71 -22.49
CA ILE A 56 -6.71 -6.93 -21.05
C ILE A 56 -8.08 -7.08 -20.37
N THR A 57 -8.11 -7.74 -19.21
CA THR A 57 -9.28 -7.96 -18.35
C THR A 57 -8.85 -8.03 -16.88
N GLU A 58 -9.63 -7.45 -15.97
CA GLU A 58 -9.40 -7.44 -14.52
C GLU A 58 -7.98 -6.96 -14.10
N PRO A 59 -7.45 -5.85 -14.67
CA PRO A 59 -6.11 -5.37 -14.38
C PRO A 59 -6.02 -4.81 -12.96
N VAL A 60 -4.91 -5.05 -12.27
CA VAL A 60 -4.69 -4.59 -10.88
C VAL A 60 -3.44 -3.75 -10.66
N ASP A 61 -2.45 -3.91 -11.52
CA ASP A 61 -1.25 -3.07 -11.53
C ASP A 61 -0.62 -3.08 -12.93
N CYS A 62 0.11 -2.03 -13.28
CA CYS A 62 0.91 -1.97 -14.49
C CYS A 62 2.29 -1.33 -14.21
N VAL A 63 3.30 -1.78 -14.94
CA VAL A 63 4.69 -1.31 -14.85
C VAL A 63 5.35 -1.37 -16.22
N TRP A 64 6.50 -0.70 -16.39
CA TRP A 64 7.27 -0.75 -17.63
C TRP A 64 8.68 -1.26 -17.36
N ASP A 65 9.19 -2.12 -18.24
CA ASP A 65 10.61 -2.43 -18.26
C ASP A 65 11.44 -1.28 -18.82
N ALA A 66 12.76 -1.41 -18.78
CA ALA A 66 13.66 -0.32 -19.18
C ALA A 66 13.66 -0.02 -20.70
N ASN A 67 12.98 -0.83 -21.52
CA ASN A 67 12.74 -0.58 -22.94
C ASN A 67 11.30 -0.11 -23.23
N GLY A 68 10.52 0.14 -22.17
CA GLY A 68 9.19 0.73 -22.26
C GLY A 68 8.08 -0.26 -22.63
N ASP A 69 8.33 -1.57 -22.63
CA ASP A 69 7.22 -2.53 -22.70
C ASP A 69 6.44 -2.52 -21.38
N MET A 70 5.11 -2.47 -21.48
CA MET A 70 4.22 -2.45 -20.33
C MET A 70 3.88 -3.89 -19.91
N TYR A 71 3.96 -4.18 -18.61
CA TYR A 71 3.50 -5.43 -18.02
C TYR A 71 2.30 -5.15 -17.13
N VAL A 72 1.19 -5.86 -17.38
CA VAL A 72 -0.09 -5.69 -16.68
C VAL A 72 -0.42 -6.94 -15.89
N ILE A 73 -0.61 -6.81 -14.58
CA ILE A 73 -1.12 -7.91 -13.75
C ILE A 73 -2.64 -7.97 -13.89
N GLU A 74 -3.18 -9.16 -14.13
CA GLU A 74 -4.62 -9.41 -14.15
C GLU A 74 -5.05 -10.38 -13.04
N MET A 75 -6.14 -10.08 -12.34
CA MET A 75 -6.75 -10.94 -11.32
C MET A 75 -8.06 -11.57 -11.81
N LYS A 76 -7.97 -12.42 -12.84
CA LYS A 76 -9.12 -13.00 -13.57
C LYS A 76 -10.10 -13.84 -12.72
N THR A 77 -9.71 -14.24 -11.52
CA THR A 77 -10.54 -15.04 -10.61
C THR A 77 -11.13 -14.22 -9.47
N TYR A 78 -10.75 -12.95 -9.32
CA TYR A 78 -11.19 -12.14 -8.20
C TYR A 78 -12.68 -11.84 -8.30
N MET A 79 -13.46 -12.29 -7.31
CA MET A 79 -14.87 -11.94 -7.11
C MET A 79 -15.73 -12.07 -8.39
N GLN A 80 -15.51 -13.14 -9.17
CA GLN A 80 -16.27 -13.42 -10.40
C GLN A 80 -17.76 -13.73 -10.13
N ASP A 81 -18.09 -14.01 -8.87
CA ASP A 81 -19.44 -13.92 -8.35
C ASP A 81 -19.41 -13.36 -6.92
N ALA A 82 -20.59 -13.05 -6.36
CA ALA A 82 -20.72 -12.51 -5.01
C ALA A 82 -20.33 -13.51 -3.89
N ASN A 83 -19.99 -14.75 -4.20
CA ASN A 83 -19.49 -15.76 -3.26
C ASN A 83 -17.99 -16.06 -3.45
N ALA A 84 -17.32 -15.40 -4.39
CA ALA A 84 -15.94 -15.66 -4.78
C ALA A 84 -15.67 -17.12 -5.20
N THR A 85 -16.59 -17.75 -5.92
CA THR A 85 -16.37 -19.11 -6.45
C THR A 85 -15.14 -19.11 -7.36
N GLY A 86 -14.26 -20.12 -7.21
CA GLY A 86 -13.04 -20.25 -8.03
C GLY A 86 -11.95 -19.21 -7.77
N GLN A 87 -12.07 -18.36 -6.74
CA GLN A 87 -11.14 -17.24 -6.53
C GLN A 87 -9.65 -17.63 -6.43
N PHE A 88 -9.35 -18.83 -5.95
CA PHE A 88 -7.97 -19.33 -5.82
C PHE A 88 -7.52 -20.23 -6.98
N ASP A 89 -8.32 -20.32 -8.04
CA ASP A 89 -7.90 -21.02 -9.24
C ASP A 89 -6.72 -20.29 -9.90
N LYS A 90 -5.82 -21.07 -10.50
CA LYS A 90 -4.58 -20.56 -11.10
C LYS A 90 -4.78 -20.22 -12.56
N THR A 91 -5.55 -19.16 -12.82
CA THR A 91 -5.89 -18.72 -14.19
C THR A 91 -5.64 -17.23 -14.40
N SER A 92 -5.11 -16.54 -13.39
CA SER A 92 -4.66 -15.16 -13.50
C SER A 92 -3.32 -15.11 -14.22
N ARG A 93 -2.98 -13.96 -14.81
CA ARG A 93 -1.83 -13.84 -15.71
C ARG A 93 -1.16 -12.47 -15.62
N VAL A 94 0.00 -12.35 -16.27
CA VAL A 94 0.65 -11.08 -16.59
C VAL A 94 0.68 -10.94 -18.10
N MET A 95 0.16 -9.82 -18.61
CA MET A 95 0.23 -9.46 -20.03
C MET A 95 1.46 -8.59 -20.28
N LYS A 96 2.14 -8.78 -21.41
CA LYS A 96 3.13 -7.84 -21.96
C LYS A 96 2.48 -7.08 -23.12
N LEU A 97 2.52 -5.77 -23.07
CA LEU A 97 1.93 -4.86 -24.05
C LEU A 97 2.99 -3.92 -24.60
N THR A 98 2.89 -3.61 -25.89
CA THR A 98 3.80 -2.72 -26.59
C THR A 98 2.99 -1.73 -27.41
N ASP A 99 3.39 -0.47 -27.36
CA ASP A 99 2.99 0.61 -28.26
C ASP A 99 4.08 0.72 -29.32
N THR A 100 3.83 0.21 -30.53
CA THR A 100 4.87 0.13 -31.58
C THR A 100 5.04 1.42 -32.34
N ASP A 101 4.07 2.33 -32.29
CA ASP A 101 4.05 3.55 -33.10
C ASP A 101 4.14 4.86 -32.28
N GLY A 102 4.13 4.73 -30.94
CA GLY A 102 4.32 5.80 -29.97
C GLY A 102 3.07 6.66 -29.74
N ASP A 103 1.89 6.31 -30.25
CA ASP A 103 0.69 7.12 -30.09
C ASP A 103 0.07 7.06 -28.67
N GLY A 104 0.58 6.14 -27.83
CA GLY A 104 0.16 5.89 -26.46
C GLY A 104 -0.96 4.89 -26.27
N THR A 105 -1.43 4.27 -27.35
CA THR A 105 -2.34 3.14 -27.33
C THR A 105 -1.54 1.88 -27.66
N MET A 106 -1.67 0.85 -26.82
CA MET A 106 -0.97 -0.41 -27.02
C MET A 106 -1.57 -1.13 -28.23
N ASP A 107 -0.73 -1.61 -29.13
CA ASP A 107 -1.12 -2.24 -30.41
C ASP A 107 -0.62 -3.69 -30.55
N LYS A 108 0.34 -4.09 -29.72
CA LYS A 108 0.86 -5.46 -29.64
C LYS A 108 0.74 -5.98 -28.20
N SER A 109 0.39 -7.26 -28.06
CA SER A 109 0.21 -7.92 -26.77
C SER A 109 0.57 -9.40 -26.80
N SER A 110 1.04 -9.93 -25.68
CA SER A 110 1.28 -11.36 -25.44
C SER A 110 1.00 -11.73 -23.98
N VAL A 111 0.71 -13.00 -23.72
CA VAL A 111 0.61 -13.51 -22.34
C VAL A 111 2.03 -13.80 -21.85
N PHE A 112 2.59 -12.90 -21.04
CA PHE A 112 3.96 -13.06 -20.56
C PHE A 112 4.08 -14.17 -19.52
N ILE A 113 3.16 -14.24 -18.56
CA ILE A 113 3.11 -15.30 -17.54
C ILE A 113 1.65 -15.75 -17.39
N ASP A 114 1.38 -17.05 -17.46
CA ASP A 114 0.06 -17.62 -17.18
C ASP A 114 0.06 -18.50 -15.92
N GLY A 115 -1.12 -18.91 -15.46
CA GLY A 115 -1.26 -19.92 -14.41
C GLY A 115 -0.98 -19.41 -12.99
N LEU A 116 -1.21 -18.12 -12.73
CA LEU A 116 -0.96 -17.48 -11.44
C LEU A 116 -2.21 -17.48 -10.55
N MET A 117 -2.01 -17.56 -9.23
CA MET A 117 -3.06 -17.36 -8.22
C MET A 117 -3.07 -15.91 -7.75
N LEU A 118 -3.99 -15.11 -8.32
CA LEU A 118 -4.22 -13.71 -7.94
C LEU A 118 -2.90 -12.95 -7.69
N PRO A 119 -2.03 -12.83 -8.72
CA PRO A 119 -0.82 -12.03 -8.65
C PRO A 119 -1.16 -10.58 -8.30
N ARG A 120 -0.32 -9.92 -7.50
CA ARG A 120 -0.66 -8.58 -6.99
C ARG A 120 0.51 -7.63 -6.80
N MET A 121 1.72 -8.11 -7.03
CA MET A 121 2.94 -7.33 -6.94
C MET A 121 3.78 -7.63 -8.16
N ILE A 122 4.25 -6.58 -8.83
CA ILE A 122 5.12 -6.67 -10.00
C ILE A 122 6.22 -5.61 -9.90
N LEU A 123 7.44 -5.97 -10.26
CA LEU A 123 8.57 -5.03 -10.31
C LEU A 123 9.54 -5.44 -11.42
N PRO A 124 9.72 -4.61 -12.46
CA PRO A 124 10.77 -4.81 -13.46
C PRO A 124 12.13 -4.50 -12.86
N LEU A 125 13.08 -5.41 -13.08
CA LEU A 125 14.48 -5.25 -12.73
C LEU A 125 15.26 -4.77 -13.96
N ASP A 126 15.94 -5.70 -14.61
CA ASP A 126 16.63 -5.64 -15.88
C ASP A 126 15.70 -6.19 -16.97
N ASP A 127 16.10 -7.26 -17.66
CA ASP A 127 15.22 -8.05 -18.54
C ASP A 127 14.35 -9.04 -17.75
N ARG A 128 14.37 -8.98 -16.42
CA ARG A 128 13.57 -9.80 -15.52
C ARG A 128 12.41 -9.02 -14.91
N ILE A 129 11.31 -9.73 -14.71
CA ILE A 129 10.11 -9.23 -14.03
C ILE A 129 9.91 -10.04 -12.74
N LEU A 130 9.87 -9.35 -11.60
CA LEU A 130 9.48 -9.97 -10.34
C LEU A 130 7.96 -10.00 -10.21
N VAL A 131 7.40 -11.12 -9.77
CA VAL A 131 5.97 -11.27 -9.45
C VAL A 131 5.79 -11.98 -8.11
N CYS A 132 4.81 -11.52 -7.32
CA CYS A 132 4.35 -12.22 -6.13
C CYS A 132 2.85 -12.54 -6.23
N GLU A 133 2.51 -13.80 -5.97
CA GLU A 133 1.15 -14.31 -5.88
C GLU A 133 0.55 -14.06 -4.48
N THR A 134 -0.77 -14.20 -4.40
CA THR A 134 -1.51 -14.19 -3.14
C THR A 134 -1.14 -15.39 -2.25
N ASN A 135 -1.30 -15.29 -0.92
CA ASN A 135 -1.03 -16.36 0.05
C ASN A 135 0.44 -16.82 0.12
N THR A 136 1.37 -16.01 -0.36
CA THR A 136 2.81 -16.25 -0.17
C THR A 136 3.57 -14.93 -0.04
N PHE A 137 4.76 -14.99 0.54
CA PHE A 137 5.79 -13.97 0.47
C PHE A 137 6.95 -14.39 -0.44
N ASP A 138 6.84 -15.54 -1.10
CA ASP A 138 7.79 -15.95 -2.12
C ASP A 138 7.63 -15.07 -3.36
N ILE A 139 8.73 -14.48 -3.79
CA ILE A 139 8.80 -13.64 -4.98
C ILE A 139 9.56 -14.42 -6.03
N TYR A 140 8.98 -14.55 -7.22
CA TYR A 140 9.59 -15.22 -8.37
C TYR A 140 10.06 -14.19 -9.39
N SER A 141 11.21 -14.44 -10.00
CA SER A 141 11.71 -13.75 -11.17
C SER A 141 11.32 -14.54 -12.42
N TYR A 142 10.82 -13.82 -13.41
CA TYR A 142 10.49 -14.34 -14.73
C TYR A 142 11.32 -13.61 -15.79
N ARG A 143 11.70 -14.31 -16.85
CA ARG A 143 12.49 -13.77 -17.96
C ARG A 143 12.02 -14.42 -19.27
N ASP A 144 12.05 -13.64 -20.33
CA ASP A 144 11.91 -14.09 -21.72
C ASP A 144 13.32 -14.12 -22.32
N THR A 145 13.86 -15.33 -22.55
CA THR A 145 15.24 -15.50 -23.03
C THR A 145 15.36 -15.60 -24.55
N ASN A 146 14.25 -15.75 -25.27
CA ASN A 146 14.21 -15.93 -26.72
C ASN A 146 13.60 -14.74 -27.48
N GLY A 147 12.98 -13.78 -26.78
CA GLY A 147 12.39 -12.56 -27.31
C GLY A 147 11.00 -12.74 -27.94
N ASP A 148 10.31 -13.85 -27.69
CA ASP A 148 8.97 -14.12 -28.25
C ASP A 148 7.83 -13.38 -27.52
N GLY A 149 8.12 -12.77 -26.37
CA GLY A 149 7.15 -12.06 -25.55
C GLY A 149 6.49 -12.91 -24.47
N GLU A 150 6.92 -14.16 -24.29
CA GLU A 150 6.49 -15.08 -23.23
C GLU A 150 7.66 -15.42 -22.30
N SER A 151 7.40 -15.57 -21.00
CA SER A 151 8.47 -15.96 -20.08
C SER A 151 8.78 -17.46 -20.19
N ASP A 152 10.03 -17.80 -20.46
CA ASP A 152 10.54 -19.18 -20.55
C ASP A 152 11.41 -19.58 -19.33
N GLU A 153 11.78 -18.62 -18.49
CA GLU A 153 12.51 -18.85 -17.25
C GLU A 153 11.72 -18.39 -16.02
N LYS A 154 11.62 -19.27 -14.99
CA LYS A 154 11.08 -18.94 -13.66
C LYS A 154 12.06 -19.35 -12.56
N LYS A 155 12.47 -18.39 -11.73
CA LYS A 155 13.37 -18.63 -10.58
C LYS A 155 12.81 -18.03 -9.30
N ILE A 156 12.97 -18.72 -8.17
CA ILE A 156 12.69 -18.10 -6.87
C ILE A 156 13.73 -17.00 -6.62
N TRP A 157 13.28 -15.76 -6.53
CA TRP A 157 14.14 -14.60 -6.29
C TRP A 157 14.30 -14.33 -4.79
N PHE A 158 13.20 -14.47 -4.05
CA PHE A 158 13.20 -14.38 -2.59
C PHE A 158 12.24 -15.40 -1.99
N LYS A 159 12.72 -16.16 -1.01
CA LYS A 159 11.93 -17.15 -0.27
C LYS A 159 11.40 -16.55 1.03
N GLY A 160 10.16 -16.05 0.99
CA GLY A 160 9.49 -15.42 2.12
C GLY A 160 8.57 -16.38 2.90
N GLY A 161 8.15 -17.49 2.30
CA GLY A 161 7.30 -18.51 2.90
C GLY A 161 5.80 -18.24 2.76
N ARG A 162 4.99 -19.21 3.23
CA ARG A 162 3.53 -19.18 3.11
C ARG A 162 2.91 -18.00 3.86
N ARG A 163 1.84 -17.47 3.29
CA ARG A 163 0.94 -16.49 3.91
C ARG A 163 -0.50 -17.00 3.82
N GLY A 164 -1.38 -16.45 4.64
CA GLY A 164 -2.82 -16.66 4.55
C GLY A 164 -3.56 -15.44 5.07
N GLY A 165 -4.87 -15.57 5.29
CA GLY A 165 -5.74 -14.51 5.80
C GLY A 165 -6.58 -13.87 4.70
N ASN A 166 -7.29 -12.80 5.04
CA ASN A 166 -8.12 -12.06 4.10
C ASN A 166 -7.29 -11.52 2.92
N MET A 167 -7.86 -11.63 1.71
CA MET A 167 -7.32 -11.11 0.45
C MET A 167 -6.99 -9.61 0.54
N GLU A 168 -7.86 -8.81 1.15
CA GLU A 168 -7.67 -7.35 1.32
C GLU A 168 -6.50 -7.01 2.25
N HIS A 169 -6.03 -7.99 3.03
CA HIS A 169 -4.92 -7.86 3.97
C HIS A 169 -3.65 -8.59 3.52
N GLN A 170 -3.58 -9.04 2.25
CA GLN A 170 -2.35 -9.60 1.69
C GLN A 170 -1.29 -8.50 1.45
N ALA A 171 -0.04 -8.90 1.24
CA ALA A 171 1.08 -8.01 0.93
C ALA A 171 0.96 -7.46 -0.49
N SER A 172 0.97 -6.14 -0.64
CA SER A 172 0.84 -5.41 -1.92
C SER A 172 1.95 -4.40 -2.06
N GLY A 173 2.15 -3.90 -3.27
CA GLY A 173 3.22 -2.94 -3.55
C GLY A 173 4.57 -3.65 -3.53
N LEU A 174 5.36 -3.43 -4.59
CA LEU A 174 6.73 -3.91 -4.67
C LEU A 174 7.53 -2.82 -5.35
N ILE A 175 8.04 -1.89 -4.52
CA ILE A 175 8.67 -0.68 -5.02
C ILE A 175 10.14 -0.64 -4.64
N TRP A 176 11.01 -0.39 -5.61
CA TRP A 176 12.42 -0.09 -5.38
C TRP A 176 12.57 1.40 -5.10
N ASN A 177 12.76 1.75 -3.83
CA ASN A 177 12.77 3.13 -3.36
C ASN A 177 14.14 3.81 -3.56
N MET A 178 14.19 5.13 -3.33
CA MET A 178 15.40 5.97 -3.45
C MET A 178 16.60 5.43 -2.66
N ASP A 179 16.37 4.83 -1.50
CA ASP A 179 17.41 4.27 -0.61
C ASP A 179 17.92 2.87 -1.01
N ASN A 180 17.57 2.44 -2.23
CA ASN A 180 17.84 1.12 -2.80
C ASN A 180 17.23 -0.07 -2.03
N TRP A 181 16.32 0.20 -1.08
CA TRP A 181 15.51 -0.83 -0.49
C TRP A 181 14.24 -1.06 -1.31
N ILE A 182 13.87 -2.32 -1.45
CA ILE A 182 12.63 -2.79 -2.03
C ILE A 182 11.63 -3.03 -0.90
N TYR A 183 10.52 -2.31 -0.96
CA TYR A 183 9.48 -2.30 0.06
C TYR A 183 8.22 -3.01 -0.42
N THR A 184 7.55 -3.68 0.51
CA THR A 184 6.21 -4.27 0.35
C THR A 184 5.36 -3.92 1.54
N THR A 185 4.06 -3.72 1.34
CA THR A 185 3.11 -3.58 2.44
C THR A 185 2.82 -4.93 3.10
N LYS A 186 2.21 -4.89 4.29
CA LYS A 186 1.90 -6.01 5.17
C LYS A 186 3.08 -6.96 5.42
N SER A 187 4.30 -6.40 5.43
CA SER A 187 5.56 -7.08 5.67
C SER A 187 6.33 -6.38 6.80
N GLU A 188 7.13 -7.16 7.54
CA GLU A 188 8.06 -6.68 8.56
C GLU A 188 9.49 -6.51 8.03
N PHE A 189 9.69 -6.83 6.75
CA PHE A 189 11.00 -6.81 6.11
C PHE A 189 10.99 -5.98 4.83
N SER A 190 12.15 -5.41 4.55
CA SER A 190 12.52 -4.84 3.25
C SER A 190 13.66 -5.66 2.66
N LEU A 191 13.77 -5.62 1.33
CA LEU A 191 14.78 -6.36 0.59
C LEU A 191 15.76 -5.37 -0.05
N LYS A 192 17.00 -5.79 -0.30
CA LYS A 192 17.98 -4.98 -1.03
C LYS A 192 18.87 -5.89 -1.84
N ILE A 193 19.32 -5.45 -3.00
CA ILE A 193 20.32 -6.18 -3.80
C ILE A 193 21.70 -5.65 -3.43
N VAL A 194 22.61 -6.54 -3.07
CA VAL A 194 24.02 -6.24 -2.75
C VAL A 194 24.88 -7.29 -3.44
N ASP A 195 25.76 -6.85 -4.35
CA ASP A 195 26.58 -7.73 -5.22
C ASP A 195 25.75 -8.86 -5.87
N GLY A 196 24.62 -8.49 -6.47
CA GLY A 196 23.71 -9.42 -7.16
C GLY A 196 22.91 -10.35 -6.23
N LYS A 197 23.08 -10.26 -4.91
CA LYS A 197 22.37 -11.10 -3.93
C LYS A 197 21.29 -10.33 -3.19
N VAL A 198 20.15 -10.99 -2.97
CA VAL A 198 19.04 -10.42 -2.20
C VAL A 198 19.34 -10.54 -0.71
N GLN A 199 19.37 -9.40 -0.03
CA GLN A 199 19.48 -9.29 1.42
C GLN A 199 18.13 -8.89 2.01
N LYS A 200 17.82 -9.43 3.20
CA LYS A 200 16.62 -9.10 3.97
C LYS A 200 17.02 -8.33 5.21
N SER A 201 16.32 -7.23 5.47
CA SER A 201 16.42 -6.50 6.74
C SER A 201 15.04 -6.26 7.33
N TYR A 202 14.91 -6.37 8.65
CA TYR A 202 13.69 -5.99 9.35
C TYR A 202 13.67 -4.47 9.53
N ARG A 203 12.90 -3.77 8.69
CA ARG A 203 12.87 -2.30 8.61
C ARG A 203 11.44 -1.77 8.82
N GLY A 204 10.92 -2.01 10.01
CA GLY A 204 9.56 -1.61 10.38
C GLY A 204 8.48 -2.47 9.72
N ASN A 205 7.24 -2.31 10.18
CA ASN A 205 6.08 -3.00 9.62
C ASN A 205 5.28 -1.98 8.78
N LEU A 206 5.38 -2.11 7.45
CA LEU A 206 4.61 -1.29 6.52
C LEU A 206 3.17 -1.81 6.46
N LYS A 207 2.25 -1.08 7.09
CA LYS A 207 0.89 -1.58 7.33
C LYS A 207 -0.11 -1.32 6.21
N GLY A 208 0.30 -0.61 5.15
CA GLY A 208 -0.62 -0.17 4.10
C GLY A 208 -1.31 -1.30 3.34
N GLN A 209 -2.33 -0.92 2.58
CA GLN A 209 -3.15 -1.82 1.78
C GLN A 209 -3.31 -1.26 0.38
N TRP A 210 -3.15 -2.12 -0.63
CA TRP A 210 -3.51 -1.83 -2.01
C TRP A 210 -2.84 -0.59 -2.59
N GLY A 211 -1.52 -0.48 -2.52
CA GLY A 211 -0.80 0.65 -3.10
C GLY A 211 0.46 0.96 -2.34
N LEU A 212 1.49 1.39 -3.07
CA LEU A 212 2.76 1.82 -2.53
C LEU A 212 3.49 2.66 -3.59
N GLY A 213 3.66 3.94 -3.31
CA GLY A 213 4.42 4.88 -4.12
C GLY A 213 5.49 5.59 -3.30
N HIS A 214 6.28 6.46 -3.93
CA HIS A 214 7.21 7.34 -3.21
C HIS A 214 7.43 8.67 -3.95
N ASP A 215 7.79 9.70 -3.20
CA ASP A 215 8.26 10.98 -3.76
C ASP A 215 9.74 10.94 -4.19
N ASP A 216 10.26 12.07 -4.63
CA ASP A 216 11.64 12.20 -5.10
C ASP A 216 12.73 12.01 -4.04
N ASP A 217 12.37 12.13 -2.77
CA ASP A 217 13.29 11.94 -1.65
C ASP A 217 13.15 10.53 -1.03
N GLY A 218 12.23 9.72 -1.56
CA GLY A 218 11.92 8.36 -1.12
C GLY A 218 11.02 8.30 0.10
N ASN A 219 10.24 9.35 0.40
CA ASN A 219 9.14 9.26 1.36
C ASN A 219 7.99 8.48 0.72
N LEU A 220 7.43 7.53 1.46
CA LEU A 220 6.43 6.64 0.90
C LEU A 220 5.05 7.30 0.86
N ALA A 221 4.34 7.11 -0.24
CA ALA A 221 2.91 7.34 -0.35
C ALA A 221 2.20 6.00 -0.09
N ILE A 222 1.55 5.90 1.07
CA ILE A 222 0.92 4.66 1.53
C ILE A 222 -0.35 5.00 2.31
N GLY A 223 -1.40 4.23 2.10
CA GLY A 223 -2.65 4.35 2.86
C GLY A 223 -3.15 2.98 3.31
N ALA A 224 -4.30 2.96 3.97
CA ALA A 224 -4.87 1.72 4.47
C ALA A 224 -6.40 1.76 4.42
N ALA A 225 -6.96 1.09 3.39
CA ALA A 225 -8.39 0.99 3.13
C ALA A 225 -9.21 0.57 4.35
N GLY A 226 -8.86 -0.54 5.00
CA GLY A 226 -9.60 -1.06 6.17
C GLY A 226 -9.54 -0.16 7.42
N TYR A 227 -8.71 0.88 7.40
CA TYR A 227 -8.62 1.90 8.45
C TYR A 227 -9.21 3.24 8.00
N GLU A 228 -9.70 3.32 6.76
CA GLU A 228 -10.21 4.55 6.15
C GLU A 228 -9.16 5.67 6.18
N LYS A 229 -7.89 5.29 5.95
CA LYS A 229 -6.77 6.21 5.94
C LYS A 229 -6.24 6.41 4.54
N SER A 230 -6.33 7.65 4.07
CA SER A 230 -5.87 8.07 2.75
C SER A 230 -4.34 8.00 2.59
N PHE A 231 -3.60 8.65 3.49
CA PHE A 231 -2.14 8.70 3.49
C PHE A 231 -1.57 8.60 4.90
N GLU A 232 -0.43 7.94 5.04
CA GLU A 232 0.43 7.88 6.21
C GLU A 232 1.92 7.86 5.76
N HIS A 233 2.86 8.10 6.67
CA HIS A 233 4.31 7.91 6.45
C HIS A 233 4.99 8.80 5.39
N PHE A 234 4.39 9.95 5.04
CA PHE A 234 4.94 10.90 4.06
C PHE A 234 5.86 11.99 4.65
N GLN A 235 5.92 12.10 5.98
CA GLN A 235 6.69 13.13 6.67
C GLN A 235 8.21 12.96 6.48
N ASN A 236 8.67 11.72 6.61
CA ASN A 236 10.08 11.33 6.58
C ASN A 236 10.19 9.93 5.99
N PRO A 237 11.38 9.50 5.55
CA PRO A 237 11.58 8.13 5.09
C PRO A 237 11.16 7.14 6.18
N VAL A 238 10.40 6.12 5.78
CA VAL A 238 9.71 5.21 6.71
C VAL A 238 10.67 4.44 7.64
N LEU A 239 11.95 4.35 7.26
CA LEU A 239 12.97 3.68 8.05
C LEU A 239 13.20 4.34 9.41
N TYR A 240 12.95 5.65 9.52
CA TYR A 240 13.26 6.41 10.72
C TYR A 240 12.11 6.45 11.71
N SER A 241 10.88 6.60 11.23
CA SER A 241 9.75 6.78 12.13
C SER A 241 8.38 6.65 11.46
N ASN A 242 7.42 6.22 12.27
CA ASN A 242 5.98 6.31 12.01
C ASN A 242 5.35 7.48 12.79
N SER A 243 6.11 8.57 12.98
CA SER A 243 5.68 9.77 13.69
C SER A 243 4.45 10.37 13.00
N LYS A 244 3.46 10.77 13.80
CA LYS A 244 2.22 11.42 13.34
C LYS A 244 2.19 12.85 13.83
N PHE A 245 2.17 13.79 12.89
CA PHE A 245 2.15 15.21 13.21
C PHE A 245 0.70 15.69 13.38
N PRO A 246 0.44 16.65 14.29
CA PRO A 246 -0.89 17.22 14.44
C PRO A 246 -1.35 17.83 13.12
N ASN A 247 -2.56 17.47 12.67
CA ASN A 247 -3.14 17.99 11.42
C ASN A 247 -2.23 17.79 10.19
N GLU A 248 -1.46 16.70 10.14
CA GLU A 248 -0.67 16.33 8.95
C GLU A 248 -1.54 16.08 7.70
N LEU A 249 -2.81 15.76 7.92
CA LEU A 249 -3.88 15.88 6.94
C LEU A 249 -4.77 17.06 7.36
N GLU A 250 -5.22 17.87 6.40
CA GLU A 250 -6.17 18.93 6.70
C GLU A 250 -7.47 18.40 7.35
N LYS A 251 -8.19 19.31 8.00
CA LYS A 251 -9.50 18.98 8.56
C LYS A 251 -10.41 18.46 7.45
N ASP A 252 -11.13 17.37 7.73
CA ASP A 252 -12.05 16.71 6.80
C ASP A 252 -11.38 16.18 5.51
N PHE A 253 -10.06 16.00 5.49
CA PHE A 253 -9.35 15.46 4.31
C PHE A 253 -9.91 14.11 3.84
N ASN A 254 -10.38 13.24 4.75
CA ASN A 254 -10.97 11.95 4.36
C ASN A 254 -12.43 12.06 3.90
N LYS A 255 -13.04 13.25 3.84
CA LYS A 255 -14.38 13.47 3.27
C LYS A 255 -14.27 13.55 1.76
N VAL A 256 -15.07 12.77 1.03
CA VAL A 256 -14.98 12.63 -0.43
C VAL A 256 -16.19 13.16 -1.16
N TRP A 257 -16.06 13.52 -2.43
CA TRP A 257 -17.13 14.18 -3.22
C TRP A 257 -17.39 13.46 -4.55
N PRO A 258 -17.85 12.18 -4.51
CA PRO A 258 -18.21 11.43 -5.71
C PRO A 258 -19.45 12.05 -6.37
N ILE A 259 -19.64 11.72 -7.65
CA ILE A 259 -20.86 12.02 -8.41
C ILE A 259 -21.68 10.77 -8.73
N ASP A 260 -21.16 9.59 -8.38
CA ASP A 260 -21.89 8.33 -8.36
C ASP A 260 -22.76 8.20 -7.09
N ASN A 261 -23.92 7.56 -7.22
CA ASN A 261 -24.88 7.37 -6.14
C ASN A 261 -25.24 5.89 -5.90
N ILE A 262 -24.46 4.94 -6.43
CA ILE A 262 -24.66 3.52 -6.15
C ILE A 262 -24.24 3.24 -4.70
N PRO A 263 -25.14 2.71 -3.85
CA PRO A 263 -24.89 2.59 -2.41
C PRO A 263 -24.07 1.35 -2.03
N ASP A 264 -23.11 0.91 -2.85
CA ASP A 264 -22.35 -0.34 -2.70
C ASP A 264 -21.12 -0.21 -1.77
N THR A 265 -21.32 0.38 -0.59
CA THR A 265 -20.25 0.50 0.40
C THR A 265 -20.36 -0.57 1.49
N GLN A 266 -19.22 -1.18 1.85
CA GLN A 266 -19.10 -2.13 2.96
C GLN A 266 -19.61 -1.54 4.29
N GLY A 267 -19.43 -0.23 4.50
CA GLY A 267 -19.87 0.44 5.72
C GLY A 267 -21.39 0.58 5.85
N GLY A 268 -22.15 0.29 4.80
CA GLY A 268 -23.59 0.47 4.76
C GLY A 268 -24.04 1.94 4.80
N HIS A 269 -25.32 2.15 5.11
CA HIS A 269 -25.96 3.49 5.07
C HIS A 269 -25.20 4.60 5.82
N ARG A 270 -24.47 4.29 6.89
CA ARG A 270 -23.69 5.31 7.63
C ARG A 270 -22.54 5.93 6.83
N ARG A 271 -22.08 5.25 5.76
CA ARG A 271 -21.05 5.75 4.84
C ARG A 271 -21.62 6.51 3.66
N LEU A 272 -22.93 6.67 3.62
CA LEU A 272 -23.63 7.35 2.56
C LEU A 272 -24.20 8.67 3.08
N ARG A 273 -24.26 9.67 2.21
CA ARG A 273 -25.11 10.85 2.41
C ARG A 273 -26.57 10.49 2.11
N LYS A 274 -27.47 11.47 2.28
CA LYS A 274 -28.90 11.32 1.98
C LYS A 274 -29.18 10.98 0.51
N ASP A 275 -28.29 11.39 -0.39
CA ASP A 275 -28.36 11.16 -1.83
C ASP A 275 -27.61 9.88 -2.28
N ASN A 276 -27.27 8.98 -1.34
CA ASN A 276 -26.46 7.77 -1.55
C ASN A 276 -25.02 8.00 -2.00
N THR A 277 -24.51 9.23 -2.05
CA THR A 277 -23.09 9.47 -2.35
C THR A 277 -22.19 9.09 -1.16
N LEU A 278 -21.02 8.53 -1.43
CA LEU A 278 -20.04 8.15 -0.41
C LEU A 278 -19.55 9.37 0.39
N ASN A 279 -19.61 9.32 1.72
CA ASN A 279 -19.28 10.47 2.57
C ASN A 279 -17.79 10.58 2.94
N ASN A 280 -17.09 9.45 3.01
CA ASN A 280 -15.70 9.36 3.44
C ASN A 280 -14.95 8.30 2.62
N VAL A 281 -13.63 8.43 2.54
CA VAL A 281 -12.75 7.39 1.97
C VAL A 281 -12.99 6.07 2.70
N THR A 282 -13.27 5.01 1.95
CA THR A 282 -13.47 3.65 2.48
C THR A 282 -12.51 2.62 1.88
N ALA A 283 -12.02 2.86 0.67
CA ALA A 283 -11.22 1.93 -0.10
C ALA A 283 -9.93 2.57 -0.66
N ALA A 284 -9.26 3.44 0.11
CA ALA A 284 -8.03 4.11 -0.32
C ALA A 284 -7.00 3.11 -0.87
N CYS A 285 -6.65 3.26 -2.14
CA CYS A 285 -5.68 2.41 -2.83
C CYS A 285 -4.88 3.21 -3.88
N GLY A 286 -3.97 2.54 -4.58
CA GLY A 286 -3.21 3.09 -5.69
C GLY A 286 -2.37 4.32 -5.34
N GLN A 287 -1.95 4.46 -4.07
CA GLN A 287 -1.22 5.64 -3.64
C GLN A 287 0.06 5.84 -4.47
N THR A 288 0.20 7.03 -5.03
CA THR A 288 1.36 7.41 -5.86
C THR A 288 1.71 8.88 -5.63
N VAL A 289 2.87 9.29 -6.15
CA VAL A 289 3.26 10.69 -6.27
C VAL A 289 3.51 10.94 -7.74
N TYR A 290 2.87 11.97 -8.31
CA TYR A 290 3.08 12.27 -9.72
C TYR A 290 4.48 12.87 -9.93
N ARG A 291 5.29 12.19 -10.74
CA ARG A 291 6.71 12.54 -10.99
C ARG A 291 7.00 12.69 -12.49
N GLY A 292 5.98 12.93 -13.29
CA GLY A 292 6.07 13.07 -14.75
C GLY A 292 6.26 14.52 -15.17
N GLU A 293 6.94 14.74 -16.28
CA GLU A 293 7.22 16.06 -16.84
C GLU A 293 6.04 16.65 -17.62
N LEU A 294 5.07 15.82 -18.03
CA LEU A 294 4.00 16.21 -18.95
C LEU A 294 2.95 17.14 -18.31
N MET A 295 2.89 17.19 -16.99
CA MET A 295 1.88 17.94 -16.21
C MET A 295 2.57 18.64 -15.04
N PRO A 296 3.45 19.61 -15.32
CA PRO A 296 4.36 20.17 -14.34
C PRO A 296 3.67 20.78 -13.11
N GLU A 297 2.43 21.24 -13.23
CA GLU A 297 1.62 21.76 -12.12
C GLU A 297 1.17 20.69 -11.12
N PHE A 298 1.19 19.42 -11.54
CA PHE A 298 0.85 18.28 -10.68
C PHE A 298 2.10 17.63 -10.07
N TYR A 299 3.30 18.03 -10.50
CA TYR A 299 4.56 17.41 -10.07
C TYR A 299 4.72 17.48 -8.54
N GLY A 300 5.00 16.32 -7.92
CA GLY A 300 5.17 16.18 -6.47
C GLY A 300 3.86 16.08 -5.69
N ASN A 301 2.69 16.21 -6.33
CA ASN A 301 1.42 15.99 -5.66
C ASN A 301 1.19 14.50 -5.43
N TYR A 302 0.59 14.19 -4.29
CA TYR A 302 0.24 12.83 -3.89
C TYR A 302 -1.14 12.49 -4.43
N LEU A 303 -1.34 11.27 -4.90
CA LEU A 303 -2.63 10.81 -5.41
C LEU A 303 -3.03 9.49 -4.78
N LEU A 304 -4.32 9.27 -4.66
CA LEU A 304 -4.91 7.99 -4.29
C LEU A 304 -6.19 7.76 -5.10
N ALA A 305 -6.51 6.50 -5.33
CA ALA A 305 -7.79 6.08 -5.87
C ALA A 305 -8.77 5.69 -4.76
N GLU A 306 -10.05 5.92 -5.01
CA GLU A 306 -11.17 5.43 -4.22
C GLU A 306 -12.17 4.78 -5.20
N PRO A 307 -12.09 3.45 -5.40
CA PRO A 307 -12.92 2.74 -6.37
C PRO A 307 -14.39 2.59 -5.95
N VAL A 308 -14.72 2.66 -4.66
CA VAL A 308 -16.11 2.71 -4.16
C VAL A 308 -16.72 4.08 -4.45
N GLY A 309 -15.94 5.15 -4.39
CA GLY A 309 -16.37 6.50 -4.78
C GLY A 309 -16.29 6.81 -6.28
N ARG A 310 -15.75 5.89 -7.10
CA ARG A 310 -15.50 6.10 -8.55
C ARG A 310 -14.64 7.36 -8.78
N LEU A 311 -13.65 7.59 -7.90
CA LEU A 311 -12.89 8.84 -7.85
C LEU A 311 -11.39 8.64 -7.63
N ILE A 312 -10.62 9.66 -7.99
CA ILE A 312 -9.20 9.82 -7.67
C ILE A 312 -9.05 11.16 -6.98
N ARG A 313 -8.33 11.15 -5.85
CA ARG A 313 -7.99 12.34 -5.10
C ARG A 313 -6.56 12.75 -5.38
N MET A 314 -6.34 14.06 -5.52
CA MET A 314 -5.01 14.67 -5.51
C MET A 314 -4.85 15.50 -4.23
N ALA A 315 -3.71 15.35 -3.58
CA ALA A 315 -3.30 16.08 -2.40
C ALA A 315 -2.05 16.92 -2.70
N LYS A 316 -2.16 18.23 -2.49
CA LYS A 316 -1.01 19.13 -2.47
C LYS A 316 -0.32 19.02 -1.11
N VAL A 317 1.01 19.07 -1.13
CA VAL A 317 1.83 19.05 0.08
C VAL A 317 2.25 20.48 0.40
N ASP A 318 1.73 21.00 1.51
CA ASP A 318 2.17 22.26 2.10
C ASP A 318 3.41 22.01 2.97
N THR A 319 4.52 22.64 2.59
CA THR A 319 5.81 22.56 3.28
C THR A 319 6.16 23.87 3.98
N SER A 320 5.23 24.81 4.10
CA SER A 320 5.44 26.08 4.81
C SER A 320 5.46 25.93 6.34
N LEU A 321 4.86 24.85 6.84
CA LEU A 321 4.91 24.46 8.24
C LEU A 321 6.24 23.75 8.55
N ALA A 322 6.54 23.58 9.83
CA ALA A 322 7.69 22.80 10.28
C ALA A 322 7.62 21.29 9.93
N PHE A 323 6.51 20.85 9.33
CA PHE A 323 6.23 19.49 8.87
C PHE A 323 5.36 19.55 7.61
N LYS A 324 5.24 18.45 6.87
CA LYS A 324 4.41 18.38 5.66
C LYS A 324 2.94 18.30 6.03
N GLN A 325 2.09 19.12 5.43
CA GLN A 325 0.64 18.97 5.54
C GLN A 325 0.01 18.65 4.19
N MET A 326 -0.84 17.63 4.12
CA MET A 326 -1.61 17.30 2.92
C MET A 326 -2.95 18.02 2.91
N ARG A 327 -3.26 18.63 1.76
CA ARG A 327 -4.52 19.33 1.50
C ARG A 327 -5.13 18.83 0.20
N ASN A 328 -6.44 18.63 0.16
CA ASN A 328 -7.14 18.29 -1.07
C ASN A 328 -6.94 19.41 -2.09
N ALA A 329 -6.42 19.05 -3.26
CA ALA A 329 -6.20 20.01 -4.34
C ALA A 329 -7.51 20.58 -4.91
N TYR A 330 -8.64 19.88 -4.69
CA TYR A 330 -9.96 20.22 -5.21
C TYR A 330 -10.98 20.33 -4.07
N PRO A 331 -11.07 21.47 -3.37
CA PRO A 331 -12.03 21.67 -2.29
C PRO A 331 -13.46 21.35 -2.74
N ASN A 332 -14.19 20.56 -1.93
CA ASN A 332 -15.56 20.13 -2.21
C ASN A 332 -15.76 19.37 -3.54
N SER A 333 -14.67 18.86 -4.12
CA SER A 333 -14.65 18.07 -5.35
C SER A 333 -13.51 17.04 -5.28
N GLU A 334 -13.21 16.39 -6.40
CA GLU A 334 -12.12 15.43 -6.56
C GLU A 334 -11.36 15.72 -7.86
N PHE A 335 -10.13 15.20 -7.95
CA PHE A 335 -9.27 15.38 -9.14
C PHE A 335 -9.88 14.70 -10.37
N ILE A 336 -10.35 13.46 -10.21
CA ILE A 336 -11.13 12.73 -11.21
C ILE A 336 -12.31 12.07 -10.50
N ARG A 337 -13.49 12.05 -11.14
CA ARG A 337 -14.67 11.34 -10.63
C ARG A 337 -15.60 10.95 -11.78
N SER A 338 -16.36 9.87 -11.62
CA SER A 338 -17.23 9.32 -12.66
C SER A 338 -18.64 9.01 -12.15
N THR A 339 -19.62 9.06 -13.05
CA THR A 339 -20.96 8.49 -12.82
C THR A 339 -21.10 7.05 -13.32
N ASP A 340 -20.09 6.49 -13.98
CA ASP A 340 -20.09 5.07 -14.37
C ASP A 340 -19.83 4.20 -13.13
N ALA A 341 -20.85 3.43 -12.74
CA ALA A 341 -20.82 2.54 -11.59
C ALA A 341 -19.68 1.51 -11.64
N ASN A 342 -19.17 1.19 -12.83
CA ASN A 342 -18.12 0.19 -13.06
C ASN A 342 -16.72 0.81 -13.14
N PHE A 343 -16.56 2.14 -13.16
CA PHE A 343 -15.25 2.78 -13.08
C PHE A 343 -14.62 2.56 -11.69
N ARG A 344 -13.68 1.62 -11.60
CA ARG A 344 -13.01 1.19 -10.36
C ARG A 344 -11.50 1.43 -10.48
N PRO A 345 -11.03 2.69 -10.40
CA PRO A 345 -9.59 2.97 -10.38
C PRO A 345 -8.98 2.33 -9.13
N ILE A 346 -7.96 1.49 -9.32
CA ILE A 346 -7.30 0.79 -8.20
C ILE A 346 -5.80 1.03 -8.11
N ASN A 347 -5.17 1.51 -9.18
CA ASN A 347 -3.75 1.84 -9.19
C ASN A 347 -3.44 3.05 -10.08
N LEU A 348 -2.38 3.76 -9.73
CA LEU A 348 -1.95 5.00 -10.39
C LEU A 348 -0.43 4.97 -10.61
N LYS A 349 0.05 5.32 -11.80
CA LYS A 349 1.48 5.32 -12.13
C LYS A 349 1.89 6.54 -12.95
N THR A 350 3.10 7.03 -12.75
CA THR A 350 3.77 7.87 -13.76
C THR A 350 4.43 6.95 -14.78
N GLY A 351 4.08 7.13 -16.05
CA GLY A 351 4.63 6.35 -17.16
C GLY A 351 5.95 6.90 -17.72
N PRO A 352 6.59 6.16 -18.65
CA PRO A 352 7.85 6.54 -19.27
C PRO A 352 7.73 7.76 -20.21
N ASP A 353 6.52 8.05 -20.68
CA ASP A 353 6.13 9.24 -21.46
C ASP A 353 5.83 10.47 -20.59
N GLY A 354 5.86 10.30 -19.26
CA GLY A 354 5.57 11.35 -18.29
C GLY A 354 4.08 11.53 -17.99
N ALA A 355 3.17 10.73 -18.57
CA ALA A 355 1.74 10.82 -18.26
C ALA A 355 1.37 10.14 -16.92
N LEU A 356 0.17 10.44 -16.41
CA LEU A 356 -0.42 9.71 -15.27
C LEU A 356 -1.32 8.59 -15.81
N TYR A 357 -0.96 7.35 -15.54
CA TYR A 357 -1.73 6.16 -15.89
C TYR A 357 -2.67 5.78 -14.75
N ILE A 358 -3.88 5.36 -15.13
CA ILE A 358 -4.96 4.95 -14.25
C ILE A 358 -5.30 3.51 -14.62
N VAL A 359 -5.06 2.59 -13.69
CA VAL A 359 -5.48 1.19 -13.82
C VAL A 359 -6.88 1.05 -13.23
N ASP A 360 -7.83 0.80 -14.11
CA ASP A 360 -9.24 0.62 -13.80
C ASP A 360 -9.61 -0.86 -13.97
N MET A 361 -10.00 -1.51 -12.87
CA MET A 361 -10.39 -2.91 -12.89
C MET A 361 -11.71 -3.14 -13.67
N TYR A 362 -12.47 -2.07 -13.93
CA TYR A 362 -13.73 -2.01 -14.66
C TYR A 362 -14.72 -3.13 -14.34
N ARG A 363 -15.41 -3.04 -13.20
CA ARG A 363 -16.29 -4.12 -12.72
C ARG A 363 -17.34 -3.66 -11.72
N GLY A 364 -18.37 -4.48 -11.54
CA GLY A 364 -19.47 -4.18 -10.65
C GLY A 364 -19.12 -4.38 -9.17
N ILE A 365 -18.63 -5.56 -8.77
CA ILE A 365 -18.21 -5.81 -7.37
C ILE A 365 -16.74 -5.41 -7.23
N ILE A 366 -16.35 -4.64 -6.22
CA ILE A 366 -14.92 -4.37 -5.95
C ILE A 366 -14.44 -4.93 -4.60
N GLN A 367 -15.37 -5.14 -3.67
CA GLN A 367 -15.12 -5.62 -2.32
C GLN A 367 -14.91 -7.13 -2.27
N GLU A 368 -14.23 -7.62 -1.24
CA GLU A 368 -13.94 -9.03 -1.05
C GLU A 368 -15.13 -9.83 -0.46
N ALA A 369 -15.13 -11.15 -0.67
CA ALA A 369 -16.20 -12.06 -0.31
C ALA A 369 -16.59 -12.06 1.18
N ASN A 370 -15.69 -11.65 2.07
CA ASN A 370 -16.00 -11.49 3.49
C ASN A 370 -17.12 -10.48 3.73
N TRP A 371 -17.26 -9.50 2.84
CA TRP A 371 -18.24 -8.42 2.92
C TRP A 371 -19.53 -8.69 2.13
N THR A 372 -19.51 -9.65 1.21
CA THR A 372 -20.63 -9.95 0.29
C THR A 372 -21.42 -11.21 0.67
N LYS A 373 -21.24 -11.69 1.91
CA LYS A 373 -21.96 -12.87 2.43
C LYS A 373 -23.48 -12.65 2.37
N LYS A 374 -24.23 -13.72 2.09
CA LYS A 374 -25.71 -13.69 2.12
C LYS A 374 -26.22 -13.11 3.45
N GLY A 375 -27.17 -12.17 3.35
CA GLY A 375 -27.75 -11.45 4.49
C GLY A 375 -26.97 -10.20 4.93
N SER A 376 -25.79 -9.93 4.35
CA SER A 376 -25.12 -8.64 4.54
C SER A 376 -25.83 -7.52 3.78
N TYR A 377 -25.64 -6.28 4.24
CA TYR A 377 -26.10 -5.09 3.53
C TYR A 377 -25.62 -5.06 2.08
N LEU A 378 -24.30 -5.23 1.89
CA LEU A 378 -23.67 -5.12 0.58
C LEU A 378 -24.17 -6.21 -0.38
N ARG A 379 -24.42 -7.42 0.12
CA ARG A 379 -25.02 -8.48 -0.71
C ARG A 379 -26.40 -8.10 -1.24
N GLY A 380 -27.23 -7.45 -0.42
CA GLY A 380 -28.53 -6.93 -0.87
C GLY A 380 -28.38 -5.95 -2.04
N ILE A 381 -27.45 -5.01 -1.93
CA ILE A 381 -27.15 -4.05 -3.00
C ILE A 381 -26.62 -4.76 -4.26
N ILE A 382 -25.67 -5.69 -4.10
CA ILE A 382 -25.12 -6.46 -5.23
C ILE A 382 -26.22 -7.19 -5.99
N ASP A 383 -27.12 -7.87 -5.30
CA ASP A 383 -28.19 -8.66 -5.93
C ASP A 383 -29.25 -7.73 -6.58
N GLN A 384 -29.60 -6.62 -5.92
CA GLN A 384 -30.60 -5.65 -6.39
C GLN A 384 -30.14 -4.87 -7.64
N TYR A 385 -28.88 -4.42 -7.66
CA TYR A 385 -28.30 -3.70 -8.80
C TYR A 385 -27.65 -4.62 -9.83
N GLY A 386 -27.35 -5.88 -9.50
CA GLY A 386 -26.75 -6.83 -10.43
C GLY A 386 -25.28 -6.62 -10.69
N LEU A 387 -24.56 -6.08 -9.71
CA LEU A 387 -23.14 -5.80 -9.81
C LEU A 387 -22.30 -7.03 -10.18
N ALA A 388 -22.76 -8.24 -9.81
CA ALA A 388 -22.09 -9.50 -10.19
C ALA A 388 -22.11 -9.80 -11.69
N LYS A 389 -22.91 -9.11 -12.50
CA LYS A 389 -23.00 -9.33 -13.96
C LYS A 389 -21.85 -8.67 -14.72
N ASN A 390 -21.21 -7.67 -14.13
CA ASN A 390 -20.15 -6.88 -14.76
C ASN A 390 -18.79 -7.37 -14.27
N ILE A 391 -18.21 -8.33 -14.99
CA ILE A 391 -16.95 -9.00 -14.70
C ILE A 391 -16.15 -9.17 -15.99
N GLN A 392 -14.87 -9.53 -15.89
CA GLN A 392 -14.01 -9.86 -17.03
C GLN A 392 -13.82 -8.71 -18.03
N MET A 393 -13.82 -7.48 -17.54
CA MET A 393 -13.50 -6.26 -18.28
C MET A 393 -12.34 -5.55 -17.58
N GLY A 394 -11.77 -4.50 -18.18
CA GLY A 394 -10.65 -3.81 -17.57
C GLY A 394 -9.97 -2.81 -18.50
N ARG A 395 -9.54 -1.68 -17.95
CA ARG A 395 -9.04 -0.56 -18.73
C ARG A 395 -7.82 0.08 -18.11
N ILE A 396 -6.93 0.54 -18.95
CA ILE A 396 -5.85 1.44 -18.57
C ILE A 396 -6.06 2.73 -19.36
N TYR A 397 -6.15 3.84 -18.63
CA TYR A 397 -6.18 5.18 -19.22
C TYR A 397 -4.87 5.90 -18.92
N ARG A 398 -4.53 6.89 -19.73
CA ARG A 398 -3.56 7.92 -19.36
C ARG A 398 -4.21 9.31 -19.40
N LEU A 399 -3.90 10.14 -18.40
CA LEU A 399 -4.25 11.55 -18.36
C LEU A 399 -3.15 12.35 -19.05
N ILE A 400 -3.54 13.14 -20.06
CA ILE A 400 -2.65 13.96 -20.87
C ILE A 400 -3.25 15.35 -21.08
N PRO A 401 -2.42 16.38 -21.35
CA PRO A 401 -2.93 17.69 -21.77
C PRO A 401 -3.87 17.56 -22.98
N LYS A 402 -4.91 18.38 -23.03
CA LYS A 402 -5.96 18.30 -24.07
C LYS A 402 -5.39 18.37 -25.49
N ASP A 403 -4.37 19.21 -25.68
CA ASP A 403 -3.73 19.45 -26.97
C ASP A 403 -2.48 18.57 -27.19
N TYR A 404 -2.20 17.62 -26.28
CA TYR A 404 -1.10 16.68 -26.44
C TYR A 404 -1.37 15.73 -27.62
N SER A 405 -0.38 15.65 -28.51
CA SER A 405 -0.38 14.86 -29.75
C SER A 405 1.01 14.31 -30.12
N ALA A 406 2.02 14.54 -29.26
CA ALA A 406 3.38 14.08 -29.54
C ALA A 406 3.46 12.55 -29.44
N LYS A 407 4.15 11.93 -30.40
CA LYS A 407 4.48 10.50 -30.35
C LYS A 407 5.59 10.26 -29.35
N PHE A 408 5.39 9.31 -28.45
CA PHE A 408 6.36 8.88 -27.48
C PHE A 408 7.46 8.06 -28.16
N THR A 409 8.72 8.42 -27.89
CA THR A 409 9.86 7.60 -28.32
C THR A 409 10.17 6.59 -27.23
N ARG A 410 10.06 5.30 -27.56
CA ARG A 410 10.38 4.22 -26.64
C ARG A 410 11.83 4.32 -26.15
N PRO A 411 12.07 4.09 -24.85
CA PRO A 411 13.42 4.03 -24.32
C PRO A 411 14.11 2.76 -24.80
N ASP A 412 15.43 2.81 -24.92
CA ASP A 412 16.29 1.67 -25.24
C ASP A 412 17.43 1.60 -24.22
N ILE A 413 17.06 1.49 -22.94
CA ILE A 413 18.03 1.59 -21.84
C ILE A 413 18.83 0.30 -21.72
N LEU A 414 18.20 -0.86 -21.94
CA LEU A 414 18.87 -2.16 -21.73
C LEU A 414 20.05 -2.36 -22.70
N ASN A 415 20.00 -1.78 -23.90
CA ASN A 415 21.06 -1.90 -24.91
C ASN A 415 22.16 -0.82 -24.81
N LYS A 416 22.00 0.21 -23.97
CA LYS A 416 23.03 1.25 -23.74
C LYS A 416 24.18 0.75 -22.87
N SER A 417 25.39 1.28 -23.03
CA SER A 417 26.48 1.05 -22.08
C SER A 417 26.15 1.64 -20.70
N SER A 418 26.87 1.23 -19.64
CA SER A 418 26.68 1.84 -18.30
C SER A 418 26.97 3.35 -18.32
N GLU A 419 27.96 3.79 -19.08
CA GLU A 419 28.31 5.21 -19.23
C GLU A 419 27.19 6.00 -19.92
N ASP A 420 26.60 5.44 -20.99
CA ASP A 420 25.52 6.09 -21.75
C ASP A 420 24.20 6.19 -20.97
N ILE A 421 24.05 5.45 -19.86
CA ILE A 421 22.88 5.53 -18.98
C ILE A 421 23.01 6.67 -17.96
N ILE A 422 24.23 7.08 -17.57
CA ILE A 422 24.46 8.11 -16.55
C ILE A 422 23.66 9.40 -16.84
N PRO A 423 23.63 9.95 -18.07
CA PRO A 423 22.86 11.16 -18.37
C PRO A 423 21.34 11.02 -18.14
N LEU A 424 20.80 9.79 -18.10
CA LEU A 424 19.37 9.56 -17.84
C LEU A 424 18.99 9.84 -16.38
N LEU A 425 19.95 9.84 -15.45
CA LEU A 425 19.73 10.21 -14.04
C LEU A 425 19.32 11.68 -13.88
N ALA A 426 19.62 12.53 -14.87
CA ALA A 426 19.25 13.95 -14.89
C ALA A 426 17.81 14.22 -15.36
N LYS A 427 17.10 13.19 -15.87
CA LYS A 427 15.79 13.37 -16.51
C LYS A 427 14.72 13.81 -15.50
N LYS A 428 13.89 14.76 -15.92
CA LYS A 428 12.74 15.26 -15.14
C LYS A 428 11.69 14.19 -14.89
N ASN A 429 11.54 13.22 -15.79
CA ASN A 429 10.67 12.05 -15.55
C ASN A 429 11.23 11.16 -14.42
N GLY A 430 10.44 10.98 -13.35
CA GLY A 430 10.76 10.11 -12.22
C GLY A 430 10.91 8.66 -12.57
N TRP A 431 10.14 8.19 -13.55
CA TRP A 431 10.29 6.84 -14.06
C TRP A 431 11.67 6.65 -14.70
N MET A 432 12.08 7.58 -15.58
CA MET A 432 13.32 7.47 -16.36
C MET A 432 14.57 7.40 -15.45
N ARG A 433 14.69 8.32 -14.49
CA ARG A 433 15.82 8.32 -13.55
C ARG A 433 15.82 7.12 -12.61
N SER A 434 14.65 6.71 -12.11
CA SER A 434 14.54 5.55 -11.21
C SER A 434 14.92 4.26 -11.95
N THR A 435 14.49 4.11 -13.21
CA THR A 435 14.82 2.98 -14.07
C THR A 435 16.31 2.97 -14.42
N ALA A 436 16.89 4.11 -14.82
CA ALA A 436 18.33 4.24 -15.07
C ALA A 436 19.16 3.83 -13.85
N ARG A 437 18.83 4.33 -12.66
CA ARG A 437 19.49 3.95 -11.39
C ARG A 437 19.41 2.44 -11.15
N LYS A 438 18.21 1.85 -11.26
CA LYS A 438 18.03 0.39 -11.09
C LYS A 438 18.92 -0.40 -12.05
N VAL A 439 18.91 -0.07 -13.34
CA VAL A 439 19.70 -0.78 -14.36
C VAL A 439 21.19 -0.69 -14.06
N LEU A 440 21.70 0.50 -13.70
CA LEU A 440 23.11 0.68 -13.32
C LEU A 440 23.49 -0.20 -12.13
N ILE A 441 22.67 -0.23 -11.07
CA ILE A 441 22.91 -1.04 -9.88
C ILE A 441 22.86 -2.54 -10.21
N LEU A 442 21.89 -2.97 -11.01
CA LEU A 442 21.71 -4.37 -11.40
C LEU A 442 22.87 -4.89 -12.26
N ARG A 443 23.42 -4.06 -13.14
CA ARG A 443 24.65 -4.38 -13.90
C ARG A 443 25.87 -4.55 -13.00
N ASN A 444 25.85 -3.91 -11.82
CA ASN A 444 26.93 -3.95 -10.83
C ASN A 444 28.31 -3.60 -11.42
N ASP A 445 28.32 -2.72 -12.42
CA ASP A 445 29.53 -2.23 -13.08
C ASP A 445 30.16 -1.15 -12.20
N LYS A 446 31.14 -1.53 -11.38
CA LYS A 446 31.81 -0.60 -10.47
C LYS A 446 32.84 0.29 -11.19
N SER A 447 33.16 0.02 -12.46
CA SER A 447 34.17 0.78 -13.21
C SER A 447 33.73 2.21 -13.51
N ILE A 448 32.41 2.47 -13.52
CA ILE A 448 31.83 3.81 -13.75
C ILE A 448 31.80 4.72 -12.52
N ALA A 449 32.28 4.27 -11.36
CA ALA A 449 32.27 5.07 -10.13
C ALA A 449 32.99 6.44 -10.26
N PRO A 450 34.16 6.56 -10.92
CA PRO A 450 34.78 7.87 -11.17
C PRO A 450 33.90 8.81 -12.01
N GLN A 451 33.22 8.28 -13.03
CA GLN A 451 32.32 9.02 -13.93
C GLN A 451 31.10 9.53 -13.14
N LEU A 452 30.51 8.69 -12.29
CA LEU A 452 29.40 9.07 -11.40
C LEU A 452 29.81 10.15 -10.40
N LYS A 453 30.99 10.02 -9.77
CA LYS A 453 31.53 11.04 -8.85
C LYS A 453 31.77 12.37 -9.56
N ARG A 454 32.33 12.34 -10.77
CA ARG A 454 32.54 13.53 -11.61
C ARG A 454 31.21 14.22 -11.96
N ALA A 455 30.24 13.46 -12.46
CA ALA A 455 28.91 13.96 -12.80
C ALA A 455 28.23 14.62 -11.59
N LEU A 456 28.38 14.05 -10.40
CA LEU A 456 27.80 14.60 -9.17
C LEU A 456 28.41 15.97 -8.83
N SER A 457 29.74 16.10 -8.95
CA SER A 457 30.45 17.35 -8.71
C SER A 457 30.12 18.44 -9.75
N GLU A 458 29.94 18.07 -11.02
CA GLU A 458 29.67 19.01 -12.11
C GLU A 458 28.20 19.42 -12.22
N SER A 459 27.28 18.56 -11.80
CA SER A 459 25.84 18.83 -11.91
C SER A 459 25.42 20.09 -11.13
N LYS A 460 24.43 20.78 -11.67
CA LYS A 460 23.72 21.88 -10.98
C LYS A 460 22.29 21.48 -10.57
N ASN A 461 21.86 20.27 -10.92
CA ASN A 461 20.53 19.76 -10.64
C ASN A 461 20.57 18.94 -9.34
N THR A 462 19.93 19.45 -8.28
CA THR A 462 19.81 18.77 -6.99
C THR A 462 19.30 17.34 -7.10
N GLN A 463 18.27 17.10 -7.93
CA GLN A 463 17.70 15.76 -8.08
C GLN A 463 18.69 14.80 -8.74
N GLU A 464 19.40 15.25 -9.77
CA GLU A 464 20.43 14.45 -10.42
C GLU A 464 21.55 14.06 -9.44
N LYS A 465 22.01 15.00 -8.61
CA LYS A 465 23.02 14.72 -7.58
C LYS A 465 22.55 13.65 -6.59
N ILE A 466 21.28 13.70 -6.19
CA ILE A 466 20.68 12.69 -5.30
C ILE A 466 20.65 11.33 -6.00
N GLU A 467 20.21 11.25 -7.25
CA GLU A 467 20.20 9.99 -8.01
C GLU A 467 21.62 9.41 -8.20
N LEU A 468 22.61 10.25 -8.50
CA LEU A 468 24.02 9.87 -8.61
C LEU A 468 24.56 9.34 -7.29
N LEU A 469 24.27 10.01 -6.16
CA LEU A 469 24.67 9.58 -4.82
C LEU A 469 24.10 8.20 -4.48
N TRP A 470 22.81 7.97 -4.74
CA TRP A 470 22.19 6.66 -4.48
C TRP A 470 22.58 5.60 -5.51
N THR A 471 22.99 5.98 -6.72
CA THR A 471 23.60 5.04 -7.67
C THR A 471 24.95 4.56 -7.15
N LEU A 472 25.80 5.49 -6.67
CA LEU A 472 27.07 5.16 -6.01
C LEU A 472 26.86 4.28 -4.76
N GLU A 473 25.82 4.56 -3.96
CA GLU A 473 25.46 3.75 -2.80
C GLU A 473 25.10 2.31 -3.21
N GLY A 474 24.25 2.15 -4.22
CA GLY A 474 23.82 0.84 -4.72
C GLY A 474 24.96 0.02 -5.34
N LEU A 475 25.93 0.69 -5.95
CA LEU A 475 27.17 0.07 -6.47
C LEU A 475 28.22 -0.19 -5.37
N GLN A 476 27.95 0.23 -4.13
CA GLN A 476 28.90 0.16 -3.01
C GLN A 476 30.22 0.90 -3.31
N ALA A 477 30.11 2.05 -3.97
CA ALA A 477 31.22 2.87 -4.43
C ALA A 477 31.37 4.20 -3.65
N LEU A 478 30.67 4.31 -2.52
CA LEU A 478 30.80 5.43 -1.58
C LEU A 478 31.90 5.17 -0.56
N ASP A 479 32.55 6.25 -0.13
CA ASP A 479 33.56 6.24 0.94
C ASP A 479 33.29 7.40 1.93
N PRO A 480 33.78 7.31 3.18
CA PRO A 480 33.55 8.32 4.20
C PRO A 480 33.99 9.73 3.80
N ASN A 481 35.17 9.87 3.19
CA ASN A 481 35.72 11.18 2.83
C ASN A 481 34.84 11.89 1.81
N PHE A 482 34.42 11.17 0.77
CA PHE A 482 33.48 11.68 -0.22
C PHE A 482 32.16 12.12 0.43
N LEU A 483 31.62 11.31 1.35
CA LEU A 483 30.37 11.63 2.05
C LEU A 483 30.50 12.83 2.99
N VAL A 484 31.62 13.02 3.69
CA VAL A 484 31.86 14.23 4.50
C VAL A 484 31.76 15.49 3.66
N THR A 485 32.31 15.48 2.43
CA THR A 485 32.18 16.60 1.48
C THR A 485 30.72 16.83 1.11
N GLN A 486 29.97 15.78 0.76
CA GLN A 486 28.56 15.92 0.35
C GLN A 486 27.64 16.35 1.51
N MET A 487 27.90 15.89 2.74
CA MET A 487 27.19 16.31 3.95
C MET A 487 27.38 17.81 4.26
N SER A 488 28.48 18.39 3.75
CA SER A 488 28.84 19.80 3.92
C SER A 488 28.41 20.66 2.72
N SER A 489 27.62 20.10 1.79
CA SER A 489 27.07 20.82 0.63
C SER A 489 26.13 21.94 1.06
N ASN A 490 26.17 23.06 0.33
CA ASN A 490 25.17 24.15 0.47
C ASN A 490 23.79 23.75 -0.08
N ASP A 491 23.70 22.65 -0.84
CA ASP A 491 22.43 22.05 -1.23
C ASP A 491 21.91 21.18 -0.08
N GLU A 492 20.94 21.71 0.66
CA GLU A 492 20.39 21.05 1.86
C GLU A 492 19.80 19.67 1.56
N ARG A 493 19.11 19.50 0.43
CA ARG A 493 18.51 18.20 0.05
C ARG A 493 19.60 17.18 -0.21
N LEU A 494 20.66 17.55 -0.93
CA LEU A 494 21.81 16.67 -1.13
C LEU A 494 22.49 16.32 0.20
N ALA A 495 22.71 17.30 1.08
CA ALA A 495 23.33 17.08 2.39
C ALA A 495 22.52 16.09 3.24
N VAL A 496 21.18 16.24 3.27
CA VAL A 496 20.27 15.28 3.92
C VAL A 496 20.45 13.87 3.36
N HIS A 497 20.47 13.70 2.03
CA HIS A 497 20.69 12.37 1.44
C HIS A 497 22.09 11.81 1.71
N ALA A 498 23.13 12.64 1.74
CA ALA A 498 24.49 12.24 2.09
C ALA A 498 24.59 11.76 3.55
N MET A 499 23.90 12.43 4.47
CA MET A 499 23.80 11.98 5.88
C MET A 499 23.13 10.61 6.00
N ARG A 500 22.08 10.35 5.20
CA ARG A 500 21.41 9.04 5.14
C ARG A 500 22.36 7.97 4.61
N ALA A 501 23.09 8.28 3.54
CA ALA A 501 24.05 7.36 2.93
C ALA A 501 25.27 7.09 3.84
N SER A 502 25.60 7.98 4.78
CA SER A 502 26.72 7.80 5.71
C SER A 502 26.41 6.97 6.96
N GLU A 503 25.14 6.60 7.17
CA GLU A 503 24.70 5.85 8.34
C GLU A 503 25.41 4.51 8.61
N PRO A 504 25.82 3.71 7.60
CA PRO A 504 26.64 2.52 7.86
C PRO A 504 27.92 2.85 8.64
N TRP A 505 28.65 3.89 8.22
CA TRP A 505 29.86 4.34 8.91
C TRP A 505 29.58 5.07 10.23
N LEU A 506 28.42 5.72 10.35
CA LEU A 506 27.99 6.28 11.64
C LEU A 506 27.79 5.16 12.69
N LYS A 507 27.22 4.01 12.29
CA LYS A 507 27.06 2.84 13.18
C LYS A 507 28.41 2.23 13.60
N GLU A 508 29.38 2.25 12.70
CA GLU A 508 30.77 1.83 12.95
C GLU A 508 31.59 2.88 13.72
N ALA A 509 31.00 4.01 14.09
CA ALA A 509 31.68 5.11 14.78
C ALA A 509 32.91 5.64 14.01
N ASN A 510 32.82 5.70 12.67
CA ASN A 510 33.86 6.31 11.85
C ASN A 510 34.12 7.76 12.28
N LYS A 511 35.40 8.10 12.50
CA LYS A 511 35.82 9.36 13.10
C LYS A 511 35.43 10.58 12.26
N ASP A 512 35.56 10.50 10.94
CA ASP A 512 35.32 11.62 10.03
C ASP A 512 33.82 11.89 9.89
N ILE A 513 33.01 10.84 9.80
CA ILE A 513 31.54 10.95 9.81
C ILE A 513 31.07 11.55 11.14
N LEU A 514 31.56 11.06 12.29
CA LEU A 514 31.22 11.62 13.60
C LEU A 514 31.61 13.09 13.73
N ALA A 515 32.80 13.47 13.25
CA ALA A 515 33.24 14.86 13.22
C ALA A 515 32.32 15.73 12.35
N SER A 516 31.87 15.23 11.20
CA SER A 516 30.93 15.91 10.33
C SER A 516 29.56 16.12 11.02
N PHE A 517 29.00 15.08 11.66
CA PHE A 517 27.78 15.22 12.48
C PHE A 517 27.97 16.23 13.62
N LYS A 518 29.13 16.26 14.28
CA LYS A 518 29.45 17.24 15.32
C LYS A 518 29.52 18.67 14.78
N SER A 519 30.06 18.86 13.58
CA SER A 519 30.04 20.16 12.90
C SER A 519 28.60 20.60 12.61
N ILE A 520 27.77 19.69 12.07
CA ILE A 520 26.35 19.95 11.79
C ILE A 520 25.59 20.32 13.06
N ILE A 521 25.76 19.56 14.16
CA ILE A 521 25.18 19.86 15.47
C ILE A 521 25.51 21.29 15.89
N ASN A 522 26.73 21.73 15.63
CA ASN A 522 27.23 22.98 16.17
C ASN A 522 26.89 24.21 15.32
N ASN A 523 26.87 24.04 14.00
CA ASN A 523 26.92 25.17 13.07
C ASN A 523 25.68 25.27 12.18
N SER A 524 24.93 24.18 11.97
CA SER A 524 23.77 24.21 11.06
C SER A 524 22.58 24.96 11.66
N GLN A 525 21.93 25.78 10.84
CA GLN A 525 20.65 26.44 11.13
C GLN A 525 19.48 25.85 10.32
N SER A 526 19.75 24.91 9.43
CA SER A 526 18.71 24.30 8.59
C SER A 526 17.92 23.26 9.37
N ASN A 527 16.60 23.45 9.44
CA ASN A 527 15.70 22.49 10.07
C ASN A 527 15.68 21.14 9.36
N SER A 528 15.88 21.09 8.04
CA SER A 528 15.90 19.83 7.29
C SER A 528 17.14 19.00 7.64
N ILE A 529 18.31 19.65 7.68
CA ILE A 529 19.59 19.04 8.07
C ILE A 529 19.55 18.61 9.54
N LEU A 530 19.10 19.47 10.45
CA LEU A 530 19.01 19.13 11.88
C LEU A 530 18.01 18.00 12.14
N THR A 531 16.89 17.97 11.40
CA THR A 531 15.94 16.85 11.47
C THR A 531 16.60 15.56 11.04
N GLN A 532 17.28 15.52 9.89
CA GLN A 532 17.99 14.32 9.44
C GLN A 532 19.12 13.93 10.41
N ALA A 533 19.83 14.89 11.01
CA ALA A 533 20.86 14.62 12.00
C ALA A 533 20.28 13.86 13.19
N PHE A 534 19.17 14.35 13.74
CA PHE A 534 18.46 13.66 14.81
C PHE A 534 18.02 12.25 14.40
N LEU A 535 17.40 12.11 13.22
CA LEU A 535 16.88 10.83 12.73
C LEU A 535 17.99 9.78 12.53
N SER A 536 19.17 10.21 12.09
CA SER A 536 20.34 9.33 11.90
C SER A 536 20.99 8.96 13.24
N LEU A 537 21.13 9.93 14.16
CA LEU A 537 21.78 9.73 15.46
C LEU A 537 20.96 8.86 16.41
N LYS A 538 19.64 9.02 16.45
CA LYS A 538 18.76 8.37 17.45
C LYS A 538 18.79 6.83 17.43
N ASP A 539 19.13 6.24 16.29
CA ASP A 539 19.22 4.79 16.09
C ASP A 539 20.67 4.31 15.85
N SER A 540 21.66 5.20 16.07
CA SER A 540 23.09 4.90 15.92
C SER A 540 23.76 4.48 17.23
N SER A 541 25.02 4.06 17.14
CA SER A 541 25.90 3.83 18.30
C SER A 541 26.44 5.13 18.92
N ALA A 542 26.29 6.28 18.25
CA ALA A 542 26.85 7.58 18.61
C ALA A 542 26.06 8.29 19.75
N LYS A 543 25.96 7.63 20.91
CA LYS A 543 25.17 8.11 22.06
C LYS A 543 25.59 9.49 22.56
N GLN A 544 26.90 9.78 22.55
CA GLN A 544 27.42 11.08 22.98
C GLN A 544 26.95 12.21 22.04
N SER A 545 27.11 12.03 20.72
CA SER A 545 26.64 13.01 19.74
C SER A 545 25.13 13.23 19.81
N LEU A 546 24.35 12.19 20.09
CA LEU A 546 22.91 12.32 20.34
C LEU A 546 22.61 13.14 21.60
N GLN A 547 23.35 12.94 22.69
CA GLN A 547 23.20 13.73 23.92
C GLN A 547 23.54 15.21 23.68
N GLU A 548 24.66 15.48 23.00
CA GLU A 548 25.06 16.83 22.59
C GLU A 548 23.99 17.49 21.71
N PHE A 549 23.46 16.75 20.72
CA PHE A 549 22.38 17.21 19.85
C PHE A 549 21.15 17.61 20.66
N LEU A 550 20.69 16.75 21.57
CA LEU A 550 19.50 17.02 22.40
C LEU A 550 19.73 18.23 23.32
N ALA A 551 20.90 18.33 23.96
CA ALA A 551 21.22 19.46 24.83
C ALA A 551 21.16 20.79 24.07
N LYS A 552 21.71 20.85 22.85
CA LYS A 552 21.75 22.08 22.05
C LYS A 552 20.42 22.44 21.40
N HIS A 553 19.68 21.45 20.91
CA HIS A 553 18.52 21.67 20.04
C HIS A 553 17.16 21.39 20.69
N HIS A 554 17.10 21.10 22.00
CA HIS A 554 15.84 20.79 22.70
C HIS A 554 14.72 21.85 22.56
N GLN A 555 15.07 23.11 22.29
CA GLN A 555 14.11 24.21 22.09
C GLN A 555 13.71 24.45 20.63
N ASN A 556 14.33 23.78 19.65
CA ASN A 556 14.01 23.98 18.24
C ASN A 556 12.60 23.48 17.91
N ASP A 557 11.73 24.37 17.44
CA ASP A 557 10.32 24.09 17.18
C ASP A 557 10.08 22.98 16.15
N ALA A 558 10.91 22.91 15.10
CA ALA A 558 10.79 21.87 14.08
C ALA A 558 11.11 20.47 14.65
N LEU A 559 11.97 20.39 15.66
CA LEU A 559 12.39 19.13 16.26
C LEU A 559 11.52 18.69 17.44
N LYS A 560 10.74 19.60 18.05
CA LYS A 560 9.88 19.29 19.21
C LYS A 560 9.01 18.06 18.96
N HIS A 561 8.36 18.00 17.81
CA HIS A 561 7.49 16.87 17.49
C HIS A 561 8.26 15.55 17.36
N HIS A 562 9.42 15.58 16.69
CA HIS A 562 10.30 14.42 16.57
C HIS A 562 10.76 13.91 17.95
N PHE A 563 11.12 14.80 18.87
CA PHE A 563 11.48 14.44 20.24
C PHE A 563 10.31 13.84 21.01
N THR A 564 9.12 14.43 20.90
CA THR A 564 7.90 13.90 21.53
C THR A 564 7.61 12.48 21.06
N GLN A 565 7.64 12.23 19.75
CA GLN A 565 7.38 10.90 19.19
C GLN A 565 8.46 9.89 19.58
N TRP A 566 9.73 10.29 19.59
CA TRP A 566 10.82 9.43 20.01
C TRP A 566 10.74 9.09 21.50
N ASN A 567 10.40 10.05 22.37
CA ASN A 567 10.17 9.80 23.79
C ASN A 567 8.99 8.85 24.01
N LYS A 568 7.88 9.03 23.27
CA LYS A 568 6.74 8.09 23.28
C LYS A 568 7.15 6.69 22.83
N TYR A 569 7.98 6.57 21.80
CA TYR A 569 8.51 5.29 21.35
C TYR A 569 9.37 4.61 22.40
N LYS A 570 10.32 5.33 23.01
CA LYS A 570 11.15 4.82 24.11
C LYS A 570 10.30 4.34 25.28
N GLU A 571 9.30 5.13 25.65
CA GLU A 571 8.35 4.80 26.71
C GLU A 571 7.54 3.55 26.39
N ASN A 572 7.05 3.41 25.16
CA ASN A 572 6.36 2.20 24.71
C ASN A 572 7.28 0.98 24.72
N LYS A 573 8.55 1.13 24.32
CA LYS A 573 9.53 0.05 24.40
C LYS A 573 9.86 -0.33 25.83
N ARG A 574 10.01 0.64 26.74
CA ARG A 574 10.18 0.41 28.18
C ARG A 574 9.01 -0.39 28.74
N LYS A 575 7.77 0.06 28.46
CA LYS A 575 6.55 -0.66 28.84
C LYS A 575 6.47 -2.07 28.26
N GLN A 576 6.88 -2.25 27.01
CA GLN A 576 6.93 -3.57 26.39
C GLN A 576 7.98 -4.47 27.07
N GLN A 577 9.15 -3.92 27.40
CA GLN A 577 10.18 -4.66 28.12
C GLN A 577 9.73 -5.01 29.54
N GLU A 578 9.14 -4.07 30.27
CA GLU A 578 8.53 -4.31 31.59
C GLU A 578 7.43 -5.36 31.53
N GLN A 579 6.63 -5.35 30.47
CA GLN A 579 5.67 -6.42 30.21
C GLN A 579 6.40 -7.75 30.03
N LEU A 580 7.43 -7.84 29.18
CA LEU A 580 8.20 -9.07 28.99
C LEU A 580 8.87 -9.54 30.31
N ASP A 581 9.41 -8.63 31.10
CA ASP A 581 10.05 -8.90 32.39
C ASP A 581 9.02 -9.38 33.42
N SER A 582 7.81 -8.81 33.44
CA SER A 582 6.71 -9.31 34.28
C SER A 582 6.28 -10.74 33.92
N LEU A 583 6.56 -11.16 32.69
CA LEU A 583 6.33 -12.51 32.20
C LEU A 583 7.54 -13.44 32.44
N ALA A 584 8.67 -12.91 32.92
CA ALA A 584 9.88 -13.68 33.20
C ALA A 584 9.58 -14.88 34.13
N GLY A 585 8.82 -14.62 35.19
CA GLY A 585 8.39 -15.63 36.18
C GLY A 585 7.38 -16.66 35.66
N LYS A 586 6.83 -16.51 34.45
CA LYS A 586 5.91 -17.49 33.82
C LYS A 586 6.62 -18.52 32.93
N GLY A 587 7.95 -18.46 32.87
CA GLY A 587 8.80 -19.40 32.14
C GLY A 587 9.03 -19.03 30.66
N PRO A 588 10.14 -19.51 30.06
CA PRO A 588 10.59 -19.09 28.73
C PRO A 588 9.63 -19.49 27.60
N ILE A 589 8.88 -20.58 27.77
CA ILE A 589 7.87 -21.02 26.80
C ILE A 589 6.71 -20.01 26.74
N PHE A 590 6.22 -19.54 27.90
CA PHE A 590 5.15 -18.55 27.97
C PHE A 590 5.60 -17.23 27.31
N GLN A 591 6.81 -16.76 27.62
CA GLN A 591 7.37 -15.56 27.02
C GLN A 591 7.44 -15.66 25.50
N LYS A 592 7.97 -16.78 24.97
CA LYS A 592 8.08 -17.01 23.53
C LYS A 592 6.70 -16.97 22.85
N ILE A 593 5.68 -17.57 23.47
CA ILE A 593 4.30 -17.53 22.99
C ILE A 593 3.76 -16.10 22.99
N MET A 594 3.99 -15.34 24.07
CA MET A 594 3.54 -13.95 24.16
C MET A 594 4.23 -13.04 23.14
N THR A 595 5.53 -13.19 22.93
CA THR A 595 6.28 -12.44 21.90
C THR A 595 5.77 -12.77 20.50
N ALA A 596 5.52 -14.05 20.19
CA ALA A 596 4.95 -14.45 18.90
C ALA A 596 3.51 -13.93 18.73
N GLY A 597 2.68 -14.05 19.77
CA GLY A 597 1.30 -13.59 19.77
C GLY A 597 1.16 -12.07 19.63
N ASP A 598 2.07 -11.28 20.22
CA ASP A 598 2.14 -9.82 20.02
C ASP A 598 2.39 -9.47 18.54
N LYS A 599 3.32 -10.18 17.89
CA LYS A 599 3.61 -10.00 16.46
C LYS A 599 2.38 -10.32 15.61
N HIS A 600 1.75 -11.47 15.84
CA HIS A 600 0.53 -11.89 15.15
C HIS A 600 -0.64 -10.91 15.37
N TYR A 601 -0.74 -10.36 16.58
CA TYR A 601 -1.74 -9.34 16.90
C TYR A 601 -1.49 -8.05 16.11
N LYS A 602 -0.24 -7.59 16.07
CA LYS A 602 0.19 -6.38 15.35
C LYS A 602 0.18 -6.53 13.83
N SER A 603 0.19 -7.75 13.29
CA SER A 603 0.10 -7.98 11.84
C SER A 603 -1.33 -7.93 11.32
N LEU A 604 -2.31 -8.36 12.12
CA LEU A 604 -3.69 -8.54 11.64
C LEU A 604 -4.76 -7.98 12.60
N CYS A 605 -4.75 -8.36 13.87
CA CYS A 605 -5.86 -8.13 14.79
C CYS A 605 -6.00 -6.67 15.27
N PHE A 606 -4.87 -5.98 15.46
CA PHE A 606 -4.85 -4.61 15.99
C PHE A 606 -5.60 -3.62 15.09
N ALA A 607 -5.84 -3.99 13.83
CA ALA A 607 -6.50 -3.16 12.85
C ALA A 607 -7.86 -2.67 13.34
N CYS A 608 -8.68 -3.63 13.76
CA CYS A 608 -10.03 -3.38 14.23
C CYS A 608 -10.09 -3.26 15.76
N HIS A 609 -9.26 -4.04 16.47
CA HIS A 609 -9.29 -4.12 17.94
C HIS A 609 -8.40 -3.11 18.66
N GLY A 610 -7.71 -2.23 17.92
CA GLY A 610 -6.83 -1.18 18.47
C GLY A 610 -5.49 -1.70 18.97
N ALA A 611 -4.51 -0.81 19.11
CA ALA A 611 -3.17 -1.18 19.59
C ALA A 611 -3.17 -1.75 21.02
N ASN A 612 -4.11 -1.28 21.85
CA ASN A 612 -4.23 -1.65 23.26
C ASN A 612 -5.42 -2.58 23.55
N GLY A 613 -6.01 -3.19 22.52
CA GLY A 613 -7.17 -4.07 22.67
C GLY A 613 -8.45 -3.35 23.13
N GLU A 614 -8.55 -2.03 22.95
CA GLU A 614 -9.69 -1.19 23.37
C GLU A 614 -10.72 -0.98 22.24
N GLY A 615 -10.42 -1.46 21.03
CA GLY A 615 -11.15 -1.12 19.80
C GLY A 615 -10.50 0.06 19.08
N THR A 616 -10.67 0.11 17.75
CA THR A 616 -10.26 1.25 16.92
C THR A 616 -11.48 2.13 16.66
N PRO A 617 -11.48 3.43 17.01
CA PRO A 617 -12.55 4.35 16.63
C PRO A 617 -12.70 4.43 15.12
N MET A 618 -13.94 4.42 14.65
CA MET A 618 -14.25 4.52 13.23
C MET A 618 -14.43 6.00 12.85
N ALA A 619 -13.70 6.46 11.83
CA ALA A 619 -13.64 7.87 11.47
C ALA A 619 -15.03 8.44 11.12
N GLY A 620 -15.35 9.61 11.68
CA GLY A 620 -16.62 10.31 11.46
C GLY A 620 -17.82 9.74 12.19
N THR A 621 -17.64 8.85 13.18
CA THR A 621 -18.73 8.24 13.96
C THR A 621 -18.36 8.02 15.43
N ASP A 622 -19.36 7.82 16.30
CA ASP A 622 -19.16 7.46 17.72
C ASP A 622 -19.02 5.95 17.97
N THR A 623 -18.81 5.15 16.91
CA THR A 623 -18.73 3.68 16.97
C THR A 623 -17.30 3.18 16.79
N MET A 624 -17.00 1.98 17.29
CA MET A 624 -15.71 1.30 17.11
C MET A 624 -15.76 0.29 15.96
N LEU A 625 -14.64 0.06 15.28
CA LEU A 625 -14.52 -0.96 14.24
C LEU A 625 -14.72 -2.39 14.76
N ALA A 626 -14.31 -2.68 15.99
CA ALA A 626 -14.50 -3.97 16.62
C ALA A 626 -14.60 -3.84 18.16
N PRO A 627 -15.17 -4.86 18.86
CA PRO A 627 -15.28 -4.84 20.31
C PRO A 627 -13.90 -4.87 21.00
N PRO A 628 -13.80 -4.30 22.22
CA PRO A 628 -12.58 -4.38 23.01
C PRO A 628 -12.28 -5.84 23.42
N PHE A 629 -10.99 -6.18 23.46
CA PHE A 629 -10.46 -7.37 24.10
C PHE A 629 -10.08 -7.15 25.56
N LYS A 630 -9.67 -5.92 25.92
CA LYS A 630 -9.34 -5.54 27.29
C LYS A 630 -10.57 -5.70 28.19
N GLY A 631 -10.43 -6.51 29.26
CA GLY A 631 -11.51 -6.79 30.21
C GLY A 631 -12.70 -7.57 29.64
N SER A 632 -12.59 -8.12 28.42
CA SER A 632 -13.72 -8.78 27.76
C SER A 632 -14.04 -10.12 28.43
N LYS A 633 -15.31 -10.30 28.84
CA LYS A 633 -15.81 -11.57 29.40
C LYS A 633 -15.62 -12.76 28.45
N ARG A 634 -15.73 -12.52 27.13
CA ARG A 634 -15.48 -13.56 26.11
C ARG A 634 -14.01 -13.95 26.02
N VAL A 635 -13.12 -12.98 26.19
CA VAL A 635 -11.67 -13.23 26.16
C VAL A 635 -11.25 -13.95 27.43
N LEU A 636 -11.72 -13.53 28.60
CA LEU A 636 -11.31 -14.09 29.89
C LEU A 636 -12.00 -15.41 30.24
N GLY A 637 -13.20 -15.64 29.71
CA GLY A 637 -13.99 -16.84 29.96
C GLY A 637 -13.52 -18.09 29.21
N ASN A 638 -14.48 -18.92 28.78
CA ASN A 638 -14.23 -20.21 28.13
C ASN A 638 -13.41 -20.06 26.83
N LYS A 639 -12.21 -20.66 26.83
CA LYS A 639 -11.26 -20.58 25.70
C LYS A 639 -11.80 -21.22 24.41
N ASP A 640 -12.65 -22.25 24.49
CA ASP A 640 -13.21 -22.91 23.30
C ASP A 640 -14.15 -21.98 22.53
N LYS A 641 -14.89 -21.12 23.24
CA LYS A 641 -15.74 -20.08 22.60
C LYS A 641 -14.86 -19.07 21.84
N LEU A 642 -13.74 -18.66 22.44
CA LEU A 642 -12.79 -17.76 21.79
C LEU A 642 -12.11 -18.43 20.58
N ILE A 643 -11.73 -19.70 20.68
CA ILE A 643 -11.14 -20.45 19.56
C ILE A 643 -12.16 -20.62 18.42
N LYS A 644 -13.43 -20.91 18.73
CA LYS A 644 -14.53 -20.96 17.75
C LYS A 644 -14.70 -19.64 17.01
N ILE A 645 -14.71 -18.52 17.75
CA ILE A 645 -14.75 -17.17 17.18
C ILE A 645 -13.54 -16.93 16.27
N ALA A 646 -12.33 -17.24 16.74
CA ALA A 646 -11.13 -17.06 15.93
C ALA A 646 -11.16 -17.89 14.64
N LEU A 647 -11.62 -19.15 14.70
CA LEU A 647 -11.63 -20.04 13.55
C LEU A 647 -12.73 -19.74 12.54
N HIS A 648 -13.85 -19.14 12.93
CA HIS A 648 -14.99 -18.99 12.01
C HIS A 648 -15.52 -17.56 11.89
N GLY A 649 -15.05 -16.65 12.74
CA GLY A 649 -15.55 -15.29 12.84
C GLY A 649 -16.73 -15.15 13.81
N LEU A 650 -17.19 -13.90 13.98
CA LEU A 650 -18.33 -13.54 14.81
C LEU A 650 -19.16 -12.46 14.09
N MET A 651 -20.48 -12.62 14.04
CA MET A 651 -21.41 -11.64 13.46
C MET A 651 -22.56 -11.31 14.40
N GLY A 652 -23.21 -10.19 14.12
CA GLY A 652 -24.36 -9.71 14.89
C GLY A 652 -23.96 -8.95 16.17
N PRO A 653 -24.95 -8.61 17.02
CA PRO A 653 -24.70 -7.81 18.22
C PRO A 653 -23.78 -8.51 19.22
N VAL A 654 -22.88 -7.72 19.79
CA VAL A 654 -21.90 -8.14 20.80
C VAL A 654 -22.12 -7.32 22.07
N ASP A 655 -22.52 -7.97 23.16
CA ASP A 655 -22.88 -7.32 24.44
C ASP A 655 -23.87 -6.16 24.28
N GLY A 656 -24.88 -6.33 23.42
CA GLY A 656 -25.90 -5.30 23.15
C GLY A 656 -25.43 -4.17 22.24
N LYS A 657 -24.18 -4.20 21.74
CA LYS A 657 -23.65 -3.23 20.78
C LYS A 657 -23.50 -3.87 19.39
N THR A 658 -23.88 -3.12 18.35
CA THR A 658 -23.66 -3.54 16.97
C THR A 658 -22.35 -2.94 16.47
N TYR A 659 -21.51 -3.79 15.89
CA TYR A 659 -20.23 -3.41 15.29
C TYR A 659 -20.33 -3.49 13.77
N PRO A 660 -19.50 -2.72 13.05
CA PRO A 660 -19.52 -2.75 11.59
C PRO A 660 -19.03 -4.10 11.05
N GLY A 661 -19.91 -4.79 10.33
CA GLY A 661 -19.57 -6.06 9.68
C GLY A 661 -19.41 -7.24 10.64
N ALA A 662 -18.84 -8.33 10.14
CA ALA A 662 -18.53 -9.51 10.93
C ALA A 662 -17.02 -9.60 11.20
N MET A 663 -16.62 -10.06 12.38
CA MET A 663 -15.25 -10.48 12.62
C MET A 663 -14.92 -11.66 11.70
N GLU A 664 -13.76 -11.58 11.05
CA GLU A 664 -13.30 -12.56 10.08
C GLU A 664 -12.80 -13.86 10.71
N SER A 665 -12.82 -14.92 9.91
CA SER A 665 -12.20 -16.20 10.24
C SER A 665 -10.68 -16.11 10.09
N LEU A 666 -9.96 -16.64 11.06
CA LEU A 666 -8.51 -16.84 11.04
C LEU A 666 -8.13 -18.28 10.66
N ALA A 667 -9.07 -19.09 10.16
CA ALA A 667 -8.82 -20.51 9.90
C ALA A 667 -7.76 -20.79 8.84
N SER A 668 -7.41 -19.82 7.99
CA SER A 668 -6.30 -19.94 7.04
C SER A 668 -4.93 -19.97 7.73
N HIS A 669 -4.83 -19.48 8.97
CA HIS A 669 -3.61 -19.59 9.76
C HIS A 669 -3.53 -20.96 10.45
N ASP A 670 -2.30 -21.42 10.69
CA ASP A 670 -2.06 -22.69 11.36
C ASP A 670 -2.44 -22.65 12.86
N ASP A 671 -2.46 -23.83 13.49
CA ASP A 671 -2.87 -23.96 14.89
C ASP A 671 -1.90 -23.25 15.84
N LYS A 672 -0.63 -23.13 15.45
CA LYS A 672 0.41 -22.41 16.20
C LYS A 672 0.11 -20.91 16.25
N TYR A 673 -0.09 -20.27 15.10
CA TYR A 673 -0.45 -18.86 14.98
C TYR A 673 -1.66 -18.51 15.85
N ILE A 674 -2.75 -19.30 15.71
CA ILE A 674 -3.99 -19.06 16.46
C ILE A 674 -3.76 -19.24 17.97
N SER A 675 -3.04 -20.28 18.37
CA SER A 675 -2.76 -20.52 19.80
C SER A 675 -1.93 -19.39 20.43
N GLU A 676 -0.96 -18.85 19.68
CA GLU A 676 -0.08 -17.77 20.12
C GLU A 676 -0.82 -16.44 20.24
N VAL A 677 -1.58 -16.05 19.21
CA VAL A 677 -2.31 -14.77 19.23
C VAL A 677 -3.44 -14.76 20.27
N LEU A 678 -4.17 -15.88 20.45
CA LEU A 678 -5.23 -15.96 21.44
C LEU A 678 -4.67 -15.99 22.87
N THR A 679 -3.54 -16.66 23.08
CA THR A 679 -2.83 -16.60 24.36
C THR A 679 -2.43 -15.17 24.69
N TYR A 680 -1.86 -14.44 23.73
CA TYR A 680 -1.48 -13.05 23.90
C TYR A 680 -2.68 -12.16 24.26
N ILE A 681 -3.78 -12.26 23.52
CA ILE A 681 -5.01 -11.50 23.80
C ILE A 681 -5.56 -11.78 25.22
N ARG A 682 -5.48 -13.04 25.67
CA ARG A 682 -5.94 -13.49 26.99
C ARG A 682 -5.04 -13.04 28.15
N ASN A 683 -3.82 -12.58 27.87
CA ASN A 683 -2.81 -12.24 28.87
C ASN A 683 -2.18 -10.86 28.66
N SER A 684 -2.88 -9.96 27.96
CA SER A 684 -2.45 -8.59 27.67
C SER A 684 -3.43 -7.55 28.20
N TRP A 685 -2.96 -6.32 28.37
CA TRP A 685 -3.79 -5.15 28.77
C TRP A 685 -4.53 -5.33 30.10
N GLY A 686 -3.94 -6.08 31.04
CA GLY A 686 -4.55 -6.41 32.33
C GLY A 686 -5.40 -7.69 32.31
N ASN A 687 -5.57 -8.33 31.15
CA ASN A 687 -6.16 -9.67 31.10
C ASN A 687 -5.19 -10.70 31.69
N SER A 688 -5.74 -11.70 32.38
CA SER A 688 -5.01 -12.86 32.90
C SER A 688 -5.92 -14.07 32.85
N ALA A 689 -5.62 -15.03 31.96
CA ALA A 689 -6.44 -16.23 31.79
C ALA A 689 -5.60 -17.40 31.24
N GLN A 690 -6.16 -18.61 31.34
CA GLN A 690 -5.49 -19.84 30.87
C GLN A 690 -5.02 -19.75 29.42
N LEU A 691 -3.88 -20.38 29.14
CA LEU A 691 -3.28 -20.50 27.81
C LEU A 691 -4.20 -21.22 26.81
N VAL A 692 -4.09 -20.82 25.54
CA VAL A 692 -4.62 -21.59 24.42
C VAL A 692 -3.48 -22.39 23.82
N SER A 693 -3.56 -23.72 23.86
CA SER A 693 -2.57 -24.61 23.26
C SER A 693 -2.90 -24.94 21.81
N GLN A 694 -1.90 -25.36 21.03
CA GLN A 694 -2.13 -25.88 19.67
C GLN A 694 -3.08 -27.08 19.66
N LYS A 695 -3.07 -27.91 20.72
CA LYS A 695 -3.99 -29.04 20.86
C LYS A 695 -5.44 -28.56 21.01
N ASP A 696 -5.68 -27.49 21.76
CA ASP A 696 -7.02 -26.89 21.91
C ASP A 696 -7.55 -26.39 20.55
N VAL A 697 -6.69 -25.70 19.79
CA VAL A 697 -7.05 -25.19 18.45
C VAL A 697 -7.31 -26.33 17.49
N LYS A 698 -6.40 -27.31 17.42
CA LYS A 698 -6.53 -28.49 16.56
C LYS A 698 -7.80 -29.28 16.86
N HIS A 699 -8.11 -29.48 18.15
CA HIS A 699 -9.34 -30.13 18.60
C HIS A 699 -10.56 -29.35 18.12
N THR A 700 -10.64 -28.05 18.41
CA THR A 700 -11.79 -27.22 18.02
C THR A 700 -11.96 -27.17 16.50
N ARG A 701 -10.86 -27.01 15.76
CA ARG A 701 -10.85 -27.00 14.29
C ARG A 701 -11.38 -28.31 13.71
N LYS A 702 -10.93 -29.46 14.23
CA LYS A 702 -11.42 -30.78 13.80
C LYS A 702 -12.93 -30.92 13.99
N HIS A 703 -13.44 -30.52 15.16
CA HIS A 703 -14.87 -30.66 15.50
C HIS A 703 -15.78 -29.67 14.75
N ASN A 704 -15.22 -28.55 14.25
CA ASN A 704 -15.99 -27.52 13.55
C ASN A 704 -15.63 -27.42 12.06
N LYS A 705 -14.93 -28.40 11.48
CA LYS A 705 -14.42 -28.34 10.09
C LYS A 705 -15.49 -28.06 9.03
N LYS A 706 -16.74 -28.45 9.30
CA LYS A 706 -17.87 -28.30 8.37
C LYS A 706 -18.48 -26.89 8.40
N ARG A 707 -18.20 -26.09 9.44
CA ARG A 707 -18.78 -24.75 9.57
C ARG A 707 -18.04 -23.77 8.65
N LYS A 708 -18.81 -23.06 7.81
CA LYS A 708 -18.30 -22.04 6.88
C LYS A 708 -18.76 -20.62 7.21
N THR A 709 -19.65 -20.46 8.19
CA THR A 709 -20.26 -19.18 8.56
C THR A 709 -19.74 -18.69 9.91
N PRO A 710 -19.65 -17.36 10.13
CA PRO A 710 -19.40 -16.78 11.43
C PRO A 710 -20.41 -17.21 12.49
N TRP A 711 -19.97 -17.26 13.74
CA TRP A 711 -20.85 -17.48 14.88
C TRP A 711 -21.67 -16.23 15.18
N THR A 712 -22.82 -16.40 15.81
CA THR A 712 -23.49 -15.37 16.60
C THR A 712 -23.22 -15.62 18.07
N LEU A 713 -23.29 -14.58 18.92
CA LEU A 713 -23.16 -14.79 20.37
C LEU A 713 -24.22 -15.73 20.94
N LYS A 714 -25.39 -15.82 20.30
CA LYS A 714 -26.48 -16.72 20.71
C LYS A 714 -26.12 -18.19 20.48
N GLU A 715 -25.43 -18.52 19.38
CA GLU A 715 -24.95 -19.88 19.07
C GLU A 715 -23.77 -20.32 19.96
N LEU A 716 -23.07 -19.37 20.59
CA LEU A 716 -21.93 -19.63 21.45
C LEU A 716 -22.30 -19.77 22.94
N LYS A 717 -23.60 -19.80 23.28
CA LYS A 717 -24.06 -19.93 24.67
C LYS A 717 -23.70 -21.27 25.28
#